data_AF-A0A3N0J3C3-F1
#
_entry.id   AF-A0A3N0J3C3-F1
#
_cell.length_a   1.000
_cell.length_b   1.000
_cell.length_c   1.000
_cell.angle_alpha   90.00
_cell.angle_beta   90.00
_cell.angle_gamma   90.00
#
_symmetry.space_group_name_H-M   'P 1'
#
loop_
_entity.id
_entity.type
_entity.pdbx_description
1 polymer ?
#
loop_
_entity_poly.entity_id
_entity_poly.type
_entity_poly.pdbx_seq_one_letter_code
_entity_poly.pdbx_strand_id
1 'polypeptide(L)'
;MSTDDLVFYDVDTPVDDLIEQMHKNMPTLAVREVNVLDAARAVEGEVWSPQLPAYRAWEAEPSKDAGTDGDLLVVGALGMGLTDEEREELLSQAIEQEGAPGEADAREVAARAADMRGAIGVRRDEDGYALVAVDLRRCAAAIGHAEGLVVALPAYIDGVPVKRVAAEAFARRFVQGVGVRLLVIPDTVERVGSNAFLALSALHIHVGAGVRMLGEQPCDLAGVSPRLKRREYSVDARNERFCAVDGNLFADDGASLLFLASPYDARVSLPDGVERIGASAFAAGCEPPAVVACPPTLARVDAKGWDDAVWLCSEAAPAARTLAARGVRLAGPRAVELEGCWYDFDEAGAVLVAGPSAPTSVSKRFAAAAAVRAAAARGQSGVAHAPSPGEQAFVAAGAPAPEDVLVLPRAVEGRPLVRIGVRALPYAPASLVVADTVRLVERDNACRGTKRLALPEGLEVIGAHCFCSRILEGPVPIPASVRSIGEGSFEYAVCRLEHTGTVVHVSADQLLTCFLVDPASDGVPFDYARYDELLRSGKNLPDKLGAVLHRLAVPYRLDDTTRAVLVARLREQEAEALHRVAAEGDRAMVEALLRAGFIDERTFDRQIELLRACNRTDCVLYLMEQHREKKKPIATKDRFAL
;
A
#
# COMPACT_ATOMS: atom_id res chain seq x y z
N MET A 1 -15.77 -37.01 -30.73
CA MET A 1 -15.36 -35.60 -30.78
C MET A 1 -13.89 -35.58 -30.43
N SER A 2 -13.07 -34.99 -31.28
CA SER A 2 -11.62 -34.86 -31.05
C SER A 2 -11.40 -33.83 -29.94
N THR A 3 -10.25 -33.84 -29.28
CA THR A 3 -9.79 -32.73 -28.42
C THR A 3 -9.83 -31.35 -29.11
N ASP A 4 -9.97 -31.30 -30.44
CA ASP A 4 -10.21 -30.09 -31.25
C ASP A 4 -11.53 -29.36 -30.92
N ASP A 5 -12.50 -30.04 -30.29
CA ASP A 5 -13.77 -29.44 -29.89
C ASP A 5 -13.72 -28.79 -28.48
N LEU A 6 -12.64 -29.00 -27.73
CA LEU A 6 -12.51 -28.57 -26.32
C LEU A 6 -11.91 -27.17 -26.19
N VAL A 7 -10.88 -26.90 -26.98
CA VAL A 7 -10.22 -25.60 -27.09
C VAL A 7 -10.04 -25.27 -28.55
N PHE A 8 -10.50 -24.09 -28.96
CA PHE A 8 -10.33 -23.62 -30.34
C PHE A 8 -10.11 -22.10 -30.37
N TYR A 9 -9.63 -21.60 -31.50
CA TYR A 9 -9.45 -20.16 -31.72
C TYR A 9 -10.71 -19.57 -32.38
N ASP A 10 -11.28 -18.52 -31.76
CA ASP A 10 -12.41 -17.76 -32.33
C ASP A 10 -12.43 -16.34 -31.74
N VAL A 11 -12.35 -15.34 -32.61
CA VAL A 11 -12.43 -13.91 -32.24
C VAL A 11 -13.63 -13.19 -32.84
N ASP A 12 -14.36 -13.82 -33.75
CA ASP A 12 -15.39 -13.18 -34.58
C ASP A 12 -16.81 -13.47 -34.07
N THR A 13 -17.05 -14.70 -33.59
CA THR A 13 -18.39 -15.14 -33.18
C THR A 13 -18.78 -14.47 -31.86
N PRO A 14 -19.99 -13.87 -31.71
CA PRO A 14 -20.44 -13.31 -30.44
C PRO A 14 -20.34 -14.31 -29.27
N VAL A 15 -19.99 -13.81 -28.09
CA VAL A 15 -19.77 -14.67 -26.90
C VAL A 15 -21.02 -15.45 -26.53
N ASP A 16 -22.20 -14.84 -26.62
CA ASP A 16 -23.47 -15.50 -26.30
C ASP A 16 -23.78 -16.66 -27.28
N ASP A 17 -23.49 -16.47 -28.57
CA ASP A 17 -23.64 -17.52 -29.58
C ASP A 17 -22.70 -18.71 -29.31
N LEU A 18 -21.46 -18.43 -28.89
CA LEU A 18 -20.51 -19.47 -28.49
C LEU A 18 -20.99 -20.25 -27.26
N ILE A 19 -21.52 -19.55 -26.25
CA ILE A 19 -22.09 -20.18 -25.05
C ILE A 19 -23.25 -21.11 -25.45
N GLU A 20 -24.17 -20.63 -26.29
CA GLU A 20 -25.29 -21.45 -26.78
C GLU A 20 -24.83 -22.70 -27.54
N GLN A 21 -23.82 -22.55 -28.41
CA GLN A 21 -23.27 -23.66 -29.19
C GLN A 21 -22.61 -24.70 -28.27
N MET A 22 -21.85 -24.26 -27.27
CA MET A 22 -21.17 -25.14 -26.32
C MET A 22 -22.16 -25.84 -25.36
N HIS A 23 -23.25 -25.18 -24.97
CA HIS A 23 -24.31 -25.81 -24.19
C HIS A 23 -25.05 -26.90 -24.97
N LYS A 24 -25.31 -26.68 -26.27
CA LYS A 24 -25.93 -27.68 -27.14
C LYS A 24 -25.01 -28.89 -27.35
N ASN A 25 -23.69 -28.68 -27.32
CA ASN A 25 -22.67 -29.69 -27.63
C ASN A 25 -21.64 -29.83 -26.49
N MET A 26 -22.09 -30.18 -25.28
CA MET A 26 -21.19 -30.32 -24.13
C MET A 26 -20.09 -31.36 -24.37
N PRO A 27 -18.79 -31.00 -24.23
CA PRO A 27 -17.71 -31.91 -24.59
C PRO A 27 -17.66 -33.16 -23.70
N THR A 28 -17.39 -34.30 -24.31
CA THR A 28 -17.17 -35.58 -23.62
C THR A 28 -15.85 -36.17 -24.07
N LEU A 29 -15.00 -36.57 -23.12
CA LEU A 29 -13.71 -37.19 -23.37
C LEU A 29 -13.73 -38.69 -23.03
N ALA A 30 -12.88 -39.46 -23.68
CA ALA A 30 -12.58 -40.82 -23.27
C ALA A 30 -11.50 -40.83 -22.17
N VAL A 31 -11.48 -41.84 -21.29
CA VAL A 31 -10.46 -41.92 -20.21
C VAL A 31 -9.04 -41.95 -20.77
N ARG A 32 -8.84 -42.52 -21.96
CA ARG A 32 -7.53 -42.56 -22.63
C ARG A 32 -7.02 -41.19 -23.10
N GLU A 33 -7.87 -40.18 -23.16
CA GLU A 33 -7.55 -38.81 -23.61
C GLU A 33 -7.13 -37.91 -22.45
N VAL A 34 -7.41 -38.31 -21.21
CA VAL A 34 -7.09 -37.57 -19.98
C VAL A 34 -5.96 -38.24 -19.19
N ASN A 35 -5.21 -37.45 -18.43
CA ASN A 35 -4.26 -37.96 -17.44
C ASN A 35 -4.99 -38.16 -16.11
N VAL A 36 -5.30 -39.41 -15.78
CA VAL A 36 -5.93 -39.75 -14.49
C VAL A 36 -4.85 -39.77 -13.40
N LEU A 37 -4.91 -38.81 -12.48
CA LEU A 37 -4.04 -38.72 -11.32
C LEU A 37 -4.66 -39.49 -10.16
N ASP A 38 -3.88 -40.39 -9.56
CA ASP A 38 -4.26 -41.03 -8.31
C ASP A 38 -4.36 -39.98 -7.20
N ALA A 39 -5.40 -40.08 -6.37
CA ALA A 39 -5.48 -39.26 -5.18
C ALA A 39 -4.23 -39.50 -4.33
N ALA A 40 -3.49 -38.44 -3.99
CA ALA A 40 -2.58 -38.51 -2.87
C ALA A 40 -3.43 -38.90 -1.65
N ARG A 41 -3.36 -40.17 -1.23
CA ARG A 41 -4.01 -40.63 -0.01
C ARG A 41 -3.38 -39.82 1.11
N ALA A 42 -4.14 -38.91 1.71
CA ALA A 42 -3.77 -38.38 3.01
C ALA A 42 -3.62 -39.59 3.95
N VAL A 43 -2.41 -39.82 4.44
CA VAL A 43 -2.18 -40.82 5.47
C VAL A 43 -2.88 -40.30 6.73
N GLU A 44 -3.74 -41.12 7.32
CA GLU A 44 -4.47 -40.79 8.52
C GLU A 44 -3.47 -40.38 9.62
N GLY A 45 -3.45 -39.09 10.00
CA GLY A 45 -2.51 -38.52 10.97
C GLY A 45 -1.50 -37.49 10.44
N GLU A 46 -1.43 -37.22 9.12
CA GLU A 46 -0.60 -36.12 8.61
C GLU A 46 -1.28 -34.76 8.84
N VAL A 47 -0.86 -34.08 9.91
CA VAL A 47 -1.03 -32.64 10.06
C VAL A 47 -0.13 -31.96 9.03
N TRP A 48 -0.72 -31.28 8.04
CA TRP A 48 0.00 -30.36 7.16
C TRP A 48 0.43 -29.12 7.96
N SER A 49 1.50 -29.27 8.73
CA SER A 49 2.34 -28.15 9.14
C SER A 49 3.28 -27.84 7.96
N PRO A 50 3.44 -26.60 7.51
CA PRO A 50 4.52 -26.27 6.59
C PRO A 50 5.84 -26.52 7.33
N GLN A 51 6.42 -27.71 7.14
CA GLN A 51 7.79 -27.96 7.54
C GLN A 51 8.68 -27.17 6.59
N LEU A 52 8.98 -25.93 6.98
CA LEU A 52 10.15 -25.24 6.47
C LEU A 52 11.33 -26.21 6.65
N PRO A 53 12.12 -26.50 5.59
CA PRO A 53 13.37 -27.22 5.78
C PRO A 53 14.21 -26.48 6.83
N ALA A 54 14.92 -27.22 7.67
CA ALA A 54 15.76 -26.63 8.72
C ALA A 54 16.63 -25.53 8.11
N TYR A 55 16.53 -24.33 8.70
CA TYR A 55 17.30 -23.16 8.32
C TYR A 55 18.78 -23.53 8.23
N ARG A 56 19.32 -23.67 7.00
CA ARG A 56 20.77 -23.64 6.79
C ARG A 56 21.15 -22.18 6.84
N ALA A 57 21.95 -21.82 7.84
CA ALA A 57 22.62 -20.53 7.87
C ALA A 57 23.43 -20.41 6.57
N TRP A 58 23.00 -19.50 5.70
CA TRP A 58 23.83 -19.02 4.60
C TRP A 58 24.95 -18.23 5.26
N GLU A 59 26.10 -18.87 5.50
CA GLU A 59 27.35 -18.15 5.71
C GLU A 59 27.71 -17.50 4.37
N ALA A 60 27.25 -16.27 4.18
CA ALA A 60 27.78 -15.40 3.16
C ALA A 60 29.21 -15.02 3.58
N GLU A 61 30.20 -15.40 2.76
CA GLU A 61 31.51 -14.74 2.81
C GLU A 61 31.31 -13.22 2.62
N PRO A 62 32.06 -12.37 3.33
CA PRO A 62 31.85 -10.94 3.28
C PRO A 62 32.30 -10.39 1.93
N SER A 63 31.37 -10.20 1.00
CA SER A 63 31.59 -9.30 -0.13
C SER A 63 31.66 -7.88 0.43
N LYS A 64 32.83 -7.26 0.33
CA LYS A 64 32.98 -5.82 0.49
C LYS A 64 32.23 -5.16 -0.67
N ASP A 65 31.03 -4.68 -0.41
CA ASP A 65 30.48 -3.45 -0.97
C ASP A 65 29.19 -3.10 -0.21
N ALA A 66 29.20 -1.93 0.43
CA ALA A 66 28.06 -1.37 1.14
C ALA A 66 27.10 -0.75 0.12
N GLY A 67 26.06 -1.48 -0.25
CA GLY A 67 24.95 -0.98 -1.08
C GLY A 67 23.64 -1.01 -0.30
N THR A 68 22.96 0.13 -0.26
CA THR A 68 21.69 0.37 0.44
C THR A 68 20.55 -0.50 -0.08
N ASP A 69 19.77 -1.03 0.87
CA ASP A 69 18.46 -1.67 0.67
C ASP A 69 17.47 -0.64 0.12
N GLY A 70 17.05 -0.81 -1.13
CA GLY A 70 16.12 0.08 -1.84
C GLY A 70 16.25 -0.02 -3.36
N ASP A 71 15.15 -0.34 -4.03
CA ASP A 71 14.93 -0.22 -5.48
C ASP A 71 15.83 -1.06 -6.42
N LEU A 72 15.54 -2.36 -6.51
CA LEU A 72 16.07 -3.27 -7.54
C LEU A 72 15.66 -2.90 -9.00
N LEU A 73 14.87 -1.86 -9.23
CA LEU A 73 14.47 -1.42 -10.58
C LEU A 73 15.24 -0.19 -11.08
N VAL A 74 15.71 0.69 -10.18
CA VAL A 74 16.45 1.89 -10.60
C VAL A 74 17.92 1.56 -10.87
N VAL A 75 18.50 0.60 -10.14
CA VAL A 75 19.91 0.21 -10.33
C VAL A 75 20.10 -0.75 -11.51
N GLY A 76 19.07 -1.50 -11.91
CA GLY A 76 19.15 -2.43 -13.04
C GLY A 76 19.08 -1.77 -14.43
N ALA A 77 18.40 -0.63 -14.57
CA ALA A 77 18.15 -0.01 -15.87
C ALA A 77 19.22 1.01 -16.30
N LEU A 78 19.96 1.60 -15.36
CA LEU A 78 21.04 2.56 -15.65
C LEU A 78 22.44 1.94 -15.58
N GLY A 79 22.57 0.69 -15.11
CA GLY A 79 23.85 0.00 -14.89
C GLY A 79 24.39 -0.85 -16.03
N MET A 80 23.67 -0.98 -17.16
CA MET A 80 24.03 -1.91 -18.25
C MET A 80 24.74 -1.25 -19.46
N GLY A 81 24.92 0.09 -19.47
CA GLY A 81 25.66 0.78 -20.53
C GLY A 81 25.06 0.73 -21.94
N LEU A 82 23.80 0.30 -22.07
CA LEU A 82 23.05 0.24 -23.33
C LEU A 82 22.41 1.60 -23.62
N THR A 83 22.48 2.05 -24.88
CA THR A 83 21.75 3.23 -25.34
C THR A 83 20.24 2.97 -25.42
N ASP A 84 19.42 4.03 -25.39
CA ASP A 84 17.95 3.88 -25.47
C ASP A 84 17.52 3.19 -26.77
N GLU A 85 18.23 3.44 -27.87
CA GLU A 85 18.02 2.80 -29.18
C GLU A 85 18.32 1.29 -29.13
N GLU A 86 19.46 0.87 -28.58
CA GLU A 86 19.83 -0.56 -28.43
C GLU A 86 18.87 -1.31 -27.50
N ARG A 87 18.34 -0.63 -26.46
CA ARG A 87 17.33 -1.22 -25.58
C ARG A 87 15.99 -1.38 -26.29
N GLU A 88 15.58 -0.41 -27.10
CA GLU A 88 14.37 -0.51 -27.91
C GLU A 88 14.49 -1.60 -28.98
N GLU A 89 15.67 -1.77 -29.58
CA GLU A 89 15.95 -2.84 -30.53
C GLU A 89 15.91 -4.22 -29.86
N LEU A 90 16.51 -4.39 -28.68
CA LEU A 90 16.44 -5.64 -27.90
C LEU A 90 15.02 -5.97 -27.43
N LEU A 91 14.23 -4.97 -27.02
CA LEU A 91 12.83 -5.18 -26.64
C LEU A 91 11.99 -5.55 -27.87
N SER A 92 12.25 -4.94 -29.04
CA SER A 92 11.59 -5.27 -30.30
C SER A 92 11.94 -6.69 -30.75
N GLN A 93 13.22 -7.08 -30.67
CA GLN A 93 13.69 -8.45 -30.95
C GLN A 93 13.11 -9.49 -29.98
N ALA A 94 12.95 -9.16 -28.70
CA ALA A 94 12.32 -10.04 -27.71
C ALA A 94 10.80 -10.22 -27.98
N ILE A 95 10.12 -9.16 -28.41
CA ILE A 95 8.71 -9.22 -28.83
C ILE A 95 8.55 -10.04 -30.13
N GLU A 96 9.48 -9.91 -31.08
CA GLU A 96 9.53 -10.72 -32.29
C GLU A 96 9.84 -12.21 -32.00
N GLN A 97 10.71 -12.50 -31.03
CA GLN A 97 11.02 -13.86 -30.57
C GLN A 97 9.90 -14.49 -29.72
N GLU A 98 9.09 -13.70 -29.00
CA GLU A 98 7.83 -14.19 -28.40
C GLU A 98 6.78 -14.53 -29.49
N GLY A 99 6.94 -14.03 -30.72
CA GLY A 99 6.01 -14.22 -31.83
C GLY A 99 6.37 -15.32 -32.85
N ALA A 100 7.59 -15.88 -32.84
CA ALA A 100 8.01 -16.86 -33.84
C ALA A 100 8.87 -18.00 -33.24
N PRO A 101 8.37 -19.25 -33.18
CA PRO A 101 9.21 -20.39 -32.83
C PRO A 101 10.26 -20.63 -33.93
N GLY A 102 11.53 -20.80 -33.56
CA GLY A 102 12.60 -21.11 -34.50
C GLY A 102 12.34 -22.43 -35.25
N GLU A 103 12.79 -22.56 -36.51
CA GLU A 103 12.47 -23.69 -37.41
C GLU A 103 12.80 -25.09 -36.84
N ALA A 104 13.75 -25.20 -35.91
CA ALA A 104 14.08 -26.43 -35.20
C ALA A 104 13.06 -26.76 -34.08
N ASP A 105 12.62 -25.74 -33.33
CA ASP A 105 11.54 -25.84 -32.33
C ASP A 105 10.19 -26.09 -33.02
N ALA A 106 9.92 -25.48 -34.18
CA ALA A 106 8.70 -25.72 -34.95
C ALA A 106 8.57 -27.17 -35.44
N ARG A 107 9.69 -27.85 -35.77
CA ARG A 107 9.69 -29.28 -36.15
C ARG A 107 9.56 -30.23 -34.96
N GLU A 108 10.12 -29.87 -33.81
CA GLU A 108 9.99 -30.65 -32.56
C GLU A 108 8.62 -30.45 -31.88
N VAL A 109 8.05 -29.24 -31.99
CA VAL A 109 6.69 -28.87 -31.59
C VAL A 109 5.64 -29.49 -32.53
N ALA A 110 5.88 -29.52 -33.86
CA ALA A 110 5.02 -30.25 -34.79
C ALA A 110 5.04 -31.77 -34.55
N ALA A 111 6.15 -32.34 -34.07
CA ALA A 111 6.22 -33.74 -33.65
C ALA A 111 5.53 -34.01 -32.30
N ARG A 112 5.41 -33.00 -31.43
CA ARG A 112 4.64 -33.03 -30.16
C ARG A 112 3.17 -32.67 -30.31
N ALA A 113 2.78 -31.99 -31.39
CA ALA A 113 1.40 -31.62 -31.71
C ALA A 113 0.48 -32.84 -31.98
N ALA A 114 1.04 -34.04 -32.13
CA ALA A 114 0.28 -35.25 -32.42
C ALA A 114 -0.25 -35.99 -31.18
N ASP A 115 0.11 -35.60 -29.95
CA ASP A 115 -0.47 -36.18 -28.74
C ASP A 115 -1.04 -35.07 -27.86
N MET A 116 -2.37 -34.98 -27.75
CA MET A 116 -3.07 -34.16 -26.75
C MET A 116 -3.24 -34.90 -25.41
N ARG A 117 -2.80 -36.17 -25.33
CA ARG A 117 -2.90 -36.98 -24.11
C ARG A 117 -2.19 -36.30 -22.95
N GLY A 118 -2.97 -36.01 -21.92
CA GLY A 118 -2.52 -35.39 -20.67
C GLY A 118 -2.50 -33.87 -20.65
N ALA A 119 -3.07 -33.19 -21.66
CA ALA A 119 -3.41 -31.77 -21.54
C ALA A 119 -4.48 -31.54 -20.45
N ILE A 120 -5.41 -32.50 -20.30
CA ILE A 120 -6.42 -32.50 -19.26
C ILE A 120 -6.03 -33.55 -18.20
N GLY A 121 -5.75 -33.09 -16.98
CA GLY A 121 -5.52 -33.92 -15.81
C GLY A 121 -6.76 -34.00 -14.94
N VAL A 122 -7.15 -35.21 -14.57
CA VAL A 122 -8.35 -35.46 -13.77
C VAL A 122 -8.08 -36.37 -12.59
N ARG A 123 -8.81 -36.17 -11.50
CA ARG A 123 -8.83 -37.07 -10.35
C ARG A 123 -10.21 -37.70 -10.22
N ARG A 124 -10.25 -38.99 -9.91
CA ARG A 124 -11.50 -39.67 -9.61
C ARG A 124 -11.91 -39.40 -8.16
N ASP A 125 -13.07 -38.77 -7.98
CA ASP A 125 -13.71 -38.57 -6.68
C ASP A 125 -14.95 -39.49 -6.56
N GLU A 126 -15.60 -39.53 -5.40
CA GLU A 126 -16.77 -40.40 -5.14
C GLU A 126 -17.98 -40.06 -6.01
N ASP A 127 -18.19 -38.77 -6.31
CA ASP A 127 -19.35 -38.23 -7.03
C ASP A 127 -19.12 -38.00 -8.52
N GLY A 128 -17.89 -38.19 -9.02
CA GLY A 128 -17.52 -37.96 -10.40
C GLY A 128 -16.03 -37.67 -10.58
N TYR A 129 -15.68 -36.94 -11.64
CA TYR A 129 -14.32 -36.47 -11.85
C TYR A 129 -14.12 -35.03 -11.36
N ALA A 130 -12.92 -34.76 -10.86
CA ALA A 130 -12.42 -33.42 -10.59
C ALA A 130 -11.32 -33.06 -11.60
N LEU A 131 -11.41 -31.89 -12.22
CA LEU A 131 -10.33 -31.33 -13.05
C LEU A 131 -9.24 -30.79 -12.14
N VAL A 132 -8.01 -31.26 -12.32
CA VAL A 132 -6.84 -30.89 -11.50
C VAL A 132 -5.70 -30.31 -12.35
N ALA A 133 -5.78 -30.43 -13.68
CA ALA A 133 -4.90 -29.71 -14.60
C ALA A 133 -5.60 -29.47 -15.95
N VAL A 134 -5.47 -28.27 -16.49
CA VAL A 134 -5.91 -27.89 -17.84
C VAL A 134 -4.76 -27.13 -18.50
N ASP A 135 -3.92 -27.84 -19.24
CA ASP A 135 -2.71 -27.33 -19.90
C ASP A 135 -3.05 -26.59 -21.20
N LEU A 136 -3.53 -25.35 -21.05
CA LEU A 136 -3.85 -24.47 -22.16
C LEU A 136 -2.62 -24.08 -22.98
N ARG A 137 -1.41 -24.13 -22.43
CA ARG A 137 -0.17 -23.89 -23.20
C ARG A 137 0.02 -24.95 -24.27
N ARG A 138 -0.19 -26.21 -23.90
CA ARG A 138 -0.16 -27.33 -24.86
C ARG A 138 -1.26 -27.18 -25.91
N CYS A 139 -2.47 -26.81 -25.51
CA CYS A 139 -3.58 -26.56 -26.44
C CYS A 139 -3.25 -25.41 -27.41
N ALA A 140 -2.76 -24.27 -26.90
CA ALA A 140 -2.37 -23.11 -27.70
C ALA A 140 -1.29 -23.46 -28.73
N ALA A 141 -0.26 -24.22 -28.32
CA ALA A 141 0.80 -24.68 -29.21
C ALA A 141 0.27 -25.60 -30.33
N ALA A 142 -0.70 -26.47 -30.03
CA ALA A 142 -1.32 -27.34 -31.02
C ALA A 142 -2.21 -26.57 -32.01
N ILE A 143 -2.95 -25.56 -31.52
CA ILE A 143 -3.83 -24.71 -32.33
C ILE A 143 -3.02 -23.71 -33.18
N GLY A 144 -1.80 -23.36 -32.75
CA GLY A 144 -0.98 -22.33 -33.38
C GLY A 144 -1.39 -20.89 -33.00
N HIS A 145 -2.24 -20.74 -31.99
CA HIS A 145 -2.70 -19.44 -31.50
C HIS A 145 -2.57 -19.37 -29.96
N ALA A 146 -1.91 -18.33 -29.47
CA ALA A 146 -1.71 -18.11 -28.03
C ALA A 146 -2.78 -17.22 -27.38
N GLU A 147 -3.55 -16.46 -28.17
CA GLU A 147 -4.62 -15.59 -27.69
C GLU A 147 -5.91 -15.81 -28.48
N GLY A 148 -7.05 -15.37 -27.97
CA GLY A 148 -8.35 -15.54 -28.63
C GLY A 148 -8.95 -16.95 -28.50
N LEU A 149 -8.48 -17.73 -27.52
CA LEU A 149 -8.94 -19.10 -27.33
C LEU A 149 -10.29 -19.16 -26.62
N VAL A 150 -11.16 -20.03 -27.09
CA VAL A 150 -12.40 -20.44 -26.45
C VAL A 150 -12.17 -21.82 -25.83
N VAL A 151 -12.52 -21.99 -24.55
CA VAL A 151 -12.27 -23.20 -23.76
C VAL A 151 -13.60 -23.70 -23.19
N ALA A 152 -14.07 -24.88 -23.61
CA ALA A 152 -15.16 -25.57 -22.92
C ALA A 152 -14.58 -26.65 -22.01
N LEU A 153 -14.90 -26.63 -20.72
CA LEU A 153 -14.51 -27.75 -19.87
C LEU A 153 -15.32 -29.01 -20.23
N PRO A 154 -14.72 -30.21 -20.14
CA PRO A 154 -15.44 -31.43 -20.45
C PRO A 154 -16.52 -31.68 -19.41
N ALA A 155 -17.73 -32.01 -19.87
CA ALA A 155 -18.85 -32.36 -19.00
C ALA A 155 -18.77 -33.81 -18.52
N TYR A 156 -18.24 -34.72 -19.36
CA TYR A 156 -18.15 -36.14 -19.07
C TYR A 156 -16.81 -36.75 -19.47
N ILE A 157 -16.40 -37.78 -18.74
CA ILE A 157 -15.25 -38.63 -19.04
C ILE A 157 -15.72 -40.09 -19.00
N ASP A 158 -15.75 -40.76 -20.15
CA ASP A 158 -16.39 -42.08 -20.36
C ASP A 158 -17.78 -42.18 -19.69
N GLY A 159 -18.62 -41.16 -19.92
CA GLY A 159 -19.99 -41.09 -19.40
C GLY A 159 -20.10 -40.73 -17.91
N VAL A 160 -18.99 -40.56 -17.19
CA VAL A 160 -18.99 -40.11 -15.80
C VAL A 160 -18.89 -38.59 -15.76
N PRO A 161 -19.77 -37.89 -15.02
CA PRO A 161 -19.76 -36.42 -14.99
C PRO A 161 -18.50 -35.87 -14.33
N VAL A 162 -18.01 -34.76 -14.88
CA VAL A 162 -17.06 -33.87 -14.23
C VAL A 162 -17.84 -32.96 -13.28
N LYS A 163 -17.60 -33.13 -11.98
CA LYS A 163 -18.33 -32.47 -10.89
C LYS A 163 -17.56 -31.31 -10.28
N ARG A 164 -16.24 -31.25 -10.46
CA ARG A 164 -15.40 -30.29 -9.74
C ARG A 164 -14.30 -29.70 -10.62
N VAL A 165 -13.99 -28.44 -10.38
CA VAL A 165 -12.76 -27.78 -10.84
C VAL A 165 -11.91 -27.49 -9.61
N ALA A 166 -10.74 -28.12 -9.50
CA ALA A 166 -9.84 -27.92 -8.36
C ALA A 166 -9.16 -26.54 -8.40
N ALA A 167 -8.64 -26.10 -7.25
CA ALA A 167 -7.97 -24.81 -7.10
C ALA A 167 -6.73 -24.67 -8.01
N GLU A 168 -6.07 -25.79 -8.29
CA GLU A 168 -4.85 -25.90 -9.09
C GLU A 168 -5.11 -26.18 -10.58
N ALA A 169 -6.38 -26.32 -10.99
CA ALA A 169 -6.75 -26.74 -12.35
C ALA A 169 -6.13 -25.85 -13.43
N PHE A 170 -6.06 -24.54 -13.19
CA PHE A 170 -5.42 -23.56 -14.08
C PHE A 170 -4.18 -22.92 -13.42
N ALA A 171 -3.38 -23.70 -12.70
CA ALA A 171 -2.13 -23.22 -12.12
C ALA A 171 -1.22 -22.57 -13.19
N ARG A 172 -0.44 -21.55 -12.79
CA ARG A 172 0.37 -20.71 -13.69
C ARG A 172 1.16 -21.50 -14.75
N ARG A 173 1.77 -22.63 -14.38
CA ARG A 173 2.54 -23.49 -15.28
C ARG A 173 1.75 -24.01 -16.50
N PHE A 174 0.42 -24.10 -16.39
CA PHE A 174 -0.48 -24.63 -17.41
C PHE A 174 -1.09 -23.56 -18.32
N VAL A 175 -1.08 -22.29 -17.90
CA VAL A 175 -1.83 -21.22 -18.58
C VAL A 175 -1.01 -19.98 -18.93
N GLN A 176 0.23 -19.90 -18.45
CA GLN A 176 1.10 -18.75 -18.70
C GLN A 176 1.33 -18.52 -20.19
N GLY A 177 1.11 -17.28 -20.64
CA GLY A 177 1.27 -16.88 -22.03
C GLY A 177 0.06 -17.18 -22.91
N VAL A 178 -1.05 -17.68 -22.33
CA VAL A 178 -2.27 -18.01 -23.07
C VAL A 178 -3.41 -17.05 -22.72
N GLY A 179 -3.93 -16.35 -23.73
CA GLY A 179 -5.10 -15.48 -23.65
C GLY A 179 -6.39 -16.22 -24.02
N VAL A 180 -7.29 -16.37 -23.05
CA VAL A 180 -8.60 -16.99 -23.21
C VAL A 180 -9.65 -15.91 -23.41
N ARG A 181 -10.40 -15.99 -24.50
CA ARG A 181 -11.55 -15.13 -24.77
C ARG A 181 -12.76 -15.55 -23.94
N LEU A 182 -13.05 -16.85 -23.91
CA LEU A 182 -14.20 -17.42 -23.21
C LEU A 182 -13.82 -18.75 -22.56
N LEU A 183 -14.11 -18.90 -21.27
CA LEU A 183 -14.11 -20.18 -20.56
C LEU A 183 -15.56 -20.58 -20.24
N VAL A 184 -16.00 -21.76 -20.69
CA VAL A 184 -17.32 -22.32 -20.38
C VAL A 184 -17.19 -23.46 -19.37
N ILE A 185 -17.81 -23.27 -18.21
CA ILE A 185 -17.95 -24.29 -17.17
C ILE A 185 -19.27 -25.05 -17.41
N PRO A 186 -19.27 -26.37 -17.64
CA PRO A 186 -20.47 -27.11 -18.02
C PRO A 186 -21.43 -27.33 -16.85
N ASP A 187 -22.69 -27.63 -17.18
CA ASP A 187 -23.80 -27.88 -16.24
C ASP A 187 -23.53 -29.04 -15.26
N THR A 188 -22.60 -29.94 -15.58
CA THR A 188 -22.26 -31.06 -14.70
C THR A 188 -21.42 -30.63 -13.49
N VAL A 189 -20.70 -29.52 -13.58
CA VAL A 189 -19.81 -29.03 -12.51
C VAL A 189 -20.65 -28.45 -11.38
N GLU A 190 -20.40 -28.92 -10.16
CA GLU A 190 -21.10 -28.46 -8.96
C GLU A 190 -20.24 -27.59 -8.06
N ARG A 191 -18.92 -27.77 -8.10
CA ARG A 191 -17.96 -27.07 -7.23
C ARG A 191 -16.75 -26.56 -7.99
N VAL A 192 -16.40 -25.29 -7.77
CA VAL A 192 -15.16 -24.68 -8.26
C VAL A 192 -14.35 -24.25 -7.05
N GLY A 193 -13.11 -24.75 -6.95
CA GLY A 193 -12.21 -24.44 -5.84
C GLY A 193 -11.76 -22.99 -5.83
N SER A 194 -11.44 -22.46 -4.64
CA SER A 194 -10.89 -21.11 -4.52
C SER A 194 -9.62 -20.95 -5.35
N ASN A 195 -9.43 -19.77 -5.95
CA ASN A 195 -8.29 -19.43 -6.80
C ASN A 195 -8.12 -20.28 -8.07
N ALA A 196 -9.12 -21.10 -8.45
CA ALA A 196 -9.07 -21.91 -9.66
C ALA A 196 -8.72 -21.09 -10.91
N PHE A 197 -9.13 -19.81 -10.98
CA PHE A 197 -8.89 -18.93 -12.12
C PHE A 197 -7.87 -17.82 -11.86
N LEU A 198 -7.12 -17.88 -10.75
CA LEU A 198 -6.22 -16.81 -10.31
C LEU A 198 -5.13 -16.47 -11.36
N ALA A 199 -4.56 -17.49 -12.01
CA ALA A 199 -3.51 -17.31 -13.00
C ALA A 199 -4.04 -17.24 -14.45
N LEU A 200 -5.34 -17.45 -14.64
CA LEU A 200 -5.94 -17.59 -15.96
C LEU A 200 -6.19 -16.22 -16.58
N SER A 201 -5.59 -15.95 -17.74
CA SER A 201 -5.89 -14.76 -18.56
C SER A 201 -7.17 -14.95 -19.38
N ALA A 202 -8.32 -15.08 -18.72
CA ALA A 202 -9.64 -15.17 -19.35
C ALA A 202 -10.40 -13.83 -19.34
N LEU A 203 -10.91 -13.42 -20.50
CA LEU A 203 -11.75 -12.22 -20.65
C LEU A 203 -13.18 -12.47 -20.14
N HIS A 204 -13.77 -13.61 -20.49
CA HIS A 204 -15.13 -13.99 -20.11
C HIS A 204 -15.17 -15.39 -19.49
N ILE A 205 -15.91 -15.55 -18.40
CA ILE A 205 -16.16 -16.86 -17.78
C ILE A 205 -17.67 -17.10 -17.70
N HIS A 206 -18.12 -18.17 -18.34
CA HIS A 206 -19.50 -18.66 -18.25
C HIS A 206 -19.62 -19.76 -17.18
N VAL A 207 -20.56 -19.57 -16.25
CA VAL A 207 -20.85 -20.50 -15.16
C VAL A 207 -22.10 -21.30 -15.50
N GLY A 208 -21.96 -22.62 -15.67
CA GLY A 208 -23.06 -23.52 -15.97
C GLY A 208 -24.09 -23.67 -14.85
N ALA A 209 -25.24 -24.28 -15.17
CA ALA A 209 -26.42 -24.35 -14.31
C ALA A 209 -26.20 -25.16 -13.01
N GLY A 210 -25.29 -26.14 -13.04
CA GLY A 210 -25.06 -27.04 -11.91
C GLY A 210 -24.17 -26.49 -10.79
N VAL A 211 -23.50 -25.35 -11.01
CA VAL A 211 -22.52 -24.82 -10.06
C VAL A 211 -23.23 -24.30 -8.82
N ARG A 212 -23.00 -24.95 -7.67
CA ARG A 212 -23.61 -24.61 -6.37
C ARG A 212 -22.62 -23.98 -5.40
N MET A 213 -21.33 -24.22 -5.62
CA MET A 213 -20.25 -23.69 -4.79
C MET A 213 -19.15 -23.14 -5.69
N LEU A 214 -18.88 -21.85 -5.54
CA LEU A 214 -17.80 -21.15 -6.20
C LEU A 214 -16.91 -20.55 -5.11
N GLY A 215 -15.72 -21.12 -4.92
CA GLY A 215 -14.72 -20.56 -4.02
C GLY A 215 -14.29 -19.18 -4.49
N GLU A 216 -13.66 -18.40 -3.61
CA GLU A 216 -13.20 -17.05 -3.94
C GLU A 216 -12.30 -17.04 -5.18
N GLN A 217 -12.57 -16.13 -6.13
CA GLN A 217 -11.82 -15.98 -7.37
C GLN A 217 -11.24 -14.56 -7.48
N PRO A 218 -10.13 -14.25 -6.79
CA PRO A 218 -9.43 -12.99 -7.00
C PRO A 218 -9.00 -12.88 -8.47
N CYS A 219 -9.13 -11.68 -9.02
CA CYS A 219 -8.66 -11.36 -10.36
C CYS A 219 -7.58 -10.29 -10.28
N ASP A 220 -6.35 -10.60 -10.68
CA ASP A 220 -5.28 -9.62 -10.85
C ASP A 220 -5.03 -9.42 -12.34
N LEU A 221 -5.54 -8.31 -12.89
CA LEU A 221 -5.45 -8.01 -14.31
C LEU A 221 -4.00 -7.84 -14.79
N ALA A 222 -3.11 -7.34 -13.92
CA ALA A 222 -1.71 -7.10 -14.22
C ALA A 222 -0.81 -8.32 -13.94
N GLY A 223 -1.23 -9.18 -13.01
CA GLY A 223 -0.47 -10.35 -12.54
C GLY A 223 -0.52 -11.58 -13.46
N VAL A 224 -1.48 -11.62 -14.40
CA VAL A 224 -1.65 -12.69 -15.39
C VAL A 224 -0.87 -12.44 -16.68
N SER A 225 -0.64 -13.50 -17.46
CA SER A 225 0.04 -13.43 -18.76
C SER A 225 -0.75 -14.20 -19.82
N PRO A 226 -1.19 -13.54 -20.91
CA PRO A 226 -1.06 -12.12 -21.21
C PRO A 226 -1.80 -11.23 -20.19
N ARG A 227 -1.43 -9.95 -20.07
CA ARG A 227 -2.15 -9.03 -19.16
C ARG A 227 -3.60 -8.89 -19.59
N LEU A 228 -4.53 -9.00 -18.64
CA LEU A 228 -5.94 -8.79 -18.90
C LEU A 228 -6.25 -7.28 -18.91
N LYS A 229 -7.11 -6.87 -19.82
CA LYS A 229 -7.66 -5.50 -19.84
C LYS A 229 -8.98 -5.40 -19.06
N ARG A 230 -9.70 -6.51 -18.97
CA ARG A 230 -11.02 -6.63 -18.34
C ARG A 230 -11.30 -8.08 -17.96
N ARG A 231 -12.29 -8.28 -17.11
CA ARG A 231 -12.93 -9.57 -16.88
C ARG A 231 -14.43 -9.39 -16.68
N GLU A 232 -15.21 -10.30 -17.26
CA GLU A 232 -16.66 -10.38 -17.19
C GLU A 232 -17.10 -11.83 -16.88
N TYR A 233 -18.27 -11.96 -16.26
CA TYR A 233 -18.94 -13.23 -15.99
C TYR A 233 -20.32 -13.28 -16.62
N SER A 234 -20.72 -14.50 -16.99
CA SER A 234 -22.11 -14.84 -17.29
C SER A 234 -22.48 -16.10 -16.53
N VAL A 235 -23.76 -16.29 -16.25
CA VAL A 235 -24.27 -17.47 -15.55
C VAL A 235 -25.46 -18.00 -16.33
N ASP A 236 -25.56 -19.32 -16.48
CA ASP A 236 -26.73 -19.95 -17.09
C ASP A 236 -28.01 -19.58 -16.31
N ALA A 237 -29.07 -19.22 -17.04
CA ALA A 237 -30.33 -18.76 -16.44
C ALA A 237 -31.02 -19.81 -15.53
N ARG A 238 -30.64 -21.09 -15.64
CA ARG A 238 -31.14 -22.17 -14.78
C ARG A 238 -30.34 -22.34 -13.49
N ASN A 239 -29.25 -21.58 -13.29
CA ASN A 239 -28.48 -21.65 -12.05
C ASN A 239 -29.27 -21.05 -10.88
N GLU A 240 -29.49 -21.85 -9.83
CA GLU A 240 -30.30 -21.46 -8.67
C GLU A 240 -29.52 -20.70 -7.59
N ARG A 241 -28.19 -20.55 -7.73
CA ARG A 241 -27.31 -20.02 -6.68
C ARG A 241 -26.58 -18.75 -7.08
N PHE A 242 -26.27 -18.60 -8.36
CA PHE A 242 -25.52 -17.48 -8.90
C PHE A 242 -26.30 -16.85 -10.05
N CYS A 243 -26.09 -15.55 -10.26
CA CYS A 243 -26.56 -14.85 -11.44
C CYS A 243 -25.50 -13.85 -11.90
N ALA A 244 -25.61 -13.39 -13.14
CA ALA A 244 -24.76 -12.32 -13.66
C ALA A 244 -25.60 -11.24 -14.33
N VAL A 245 -25.21 -9.99 -14.10
CA VAL A 245 -25.84 -8.80 -14.68
C VAL A 245 -24.73 -7.84 -15.07
N ASP A 246 -24.71 -7.42 -16.34
CA ASP A 246 -23.69 -6.51 -16.89
C ASP A 246 -22.25 -6.97 -16.62
N GLY A 247 -21.99 -8.29 -16.74
CA GLY A 247 -20.68 -8.89 -16.51
C GLY A 247 -20.30 -9.07 -15.03
N ASN A 248 -21.09 -8.53 -14.09
CA ASN A 248 -20.90 -8.70 -12.65
C ASN A 248 -21.44 -10.06 -12.21
N LEU A 249 -20.79 -10.67 -11.21
CA LEU A 249 -21.20 -11.96 -10.65
C LEU A 249 -21.80 -11.77 -9.26
N PHE A 250 -22.98 -12.34 -9.06
CA PHE A 250 -23.70 -12.30 -7.79
C PHE A 250 -24.05 -13.70 -7.28
N ALA A 251 -24.33 -13.77 -5.99
CA ALA A 251 -24.97 -14.88 -5.30
C ALA A 251 -26.13 -14.39 -4.44
N ASP A 252 -26.85 -15.33 -3.83
CA ASP A 252 -27.97 -15.06 -2.91
C ASP A 252 -29.02 -14.14 -3.55
N ASP A 253 -29.48 -14.52 -4.74
CA ASP A 253 -30.50 -13.80 -5.51
C ASP A 253 -30.14 -12.34 -5.83
N GLY A 254 -28.84 -12.05 -5.95
CA GLY A 254 -28.32 -10.71 -6.24
C GLY A 254 -27.82 -9.94 -5.01
N ALA A 255 -28.10 -10.42 -3.79
CA ALA A 255 -27.74 -9.71 -2.56
C ALA A 255 -26.22 -9.74 -2.25
N SER A 256 -25.48 -10.70 -2.80
CA SER A 256 -24.03 -10.83 -2.58
C SER A 256 -23.26 -10.60 -3.88
N LEU A 257 -22.52 -9.50 -3.98
CA LEU A 257 -21.59 -9.22 -5.08
C LEU A 257 -20.29 -10.01 -4.88
N LEU A 258 -20.01 -10.94 -5.80
CA LEU A 258 -18.82 -11.80 -5.79
C LEU A 258 -17.71 -11.32 -6.70
N PHE A 259 -18.07 -10.60 -7.77
CA PHE A 259 -17.14 -9.98 -8.71
C PHE A 259 -17.80 -8.80 -9.41
N LEU A 260 -17.15 -7.63 -9.40
CA LEU A 260 -17.53 -6.47 -10.17
C LEU A 260 -16.69 -6.43 -11.45
N ALA A 261 -17.35 -6.31 -12.59
CA ALA A 261 -16.70 -6.21 -13.89
C ALA A 261 -15.70 -5.06 -13.91
N SER A 262 -14.49 -5.36 -14.37
CA SER A 262 -13.38 -4.42 -14.50
C SER A 262 -13.15 -4.09 -15.98
N PRO A 263 -12.54 -2.95 -16.35
CA PRO A 263 -11.97 -1.90 -15.49
C PRO A 263 -13.03 -0.98 -14.86
N TYR A 264 -12.62 -0.18 -13.88
CA TYR A 264 -13.51 0.72 -13.15
C TYR A 264 -13.38 2.16 -13.63
N ASP A 265 -14.52 2.85 -13.70
CA ASP A 265 -14.53 4.29 -13.84
C ASP A 265 -14.02 4.98 -12.57
N ALA A 266 -13.61 6.24 -12.69
CA ALA A 266 -13.18 7.04 -11.54
C ALA A 266 -14.28 7.20 -10.47
N ARG A 267 -15.56 7.11 -10.87
CA ARG A 267 -16.71 7.13 -9.98
C ARG A 267 -17.56 5.90 -10.28
N VAL A 268 -17.67 4.99 -9.32
CA VAL A 268 -18.44 3.76 -9.45
C VAL A 268 -19.69 3.85 -8.59
N SER A 269 -20.83 3.41 -9.13
CA SER A 269 -22.02 3.13 -8.34
C SER A 269 -22.13 1.63 -8.14
N LEU A 270 -22.16 1.19 -6.88
CA LEU A 270 -22.38 -0.22 -6.57
C LEU A 270 -23.83 -0.60 -6.93
N PRO A 271 -24.08 -1.84 -7.41
CA PRO A 271 -25.42 -2.25 -7.83
C PRO A 271 -26.47 -2.14 -6.72
N ASP A 272 -27.69 -1.74 -7.10
CA ASP A 272 -28.82 -1.63 -6.18
C ASP A 272 -29.18 -2.99 -5.56
N GLY A 273 -29.62 -2.99 -4.30
CA GLY A 273 -30.04 -4.20 -3.59
C GLY A 273 -28.90 -5.06 -3.04
N VAL A 274 -27.64 -4.77 -3.37
CA VAL A 274 -26.49 -5.48 -2.80
C VAL A 274 -26.42 -5.23 -1.29
N GLU A 275 -26.30 -6.31 -0.53
CA GLU A 275 -26.13 -6.31 0.93
C GLU A 275 -24.70 -6.69 1.32
N ARG A 276 -24.01 -7.51 0.52
CA ARG A 276 -22.68 -8.03 0.82
C ARG A 276 -21.73 -7.92 -0.38
N ILE A 277 -20.50 -7.50 -0.12
CA ILE A 277 -19.40 -7.48 -1.09
C ILE A 277 -18.32 -8.46 -0.62
N GLY A 278 -18.08 -9.52 -1.40
CA GLY A 278 -17.10 -10.56 -1.09
C GLY A 278 -15.65 -10.08 -1.15
N ALA A 279 -14.73 -10.79 -0.51
CA ALA A 279 -13.31 -10.40 -0.41
C ALA A 279 -12.61 -10.24 -1.77
N SER A 280 -13.06 -10.98 -2.78
CA SER A 280 -12.53 -10.97 -4.15
C SER A 280 -13.37 -10.18 -5.15
N ALA A 281 -14.35 -9.39 -4.68
CA ALA A 281 -15.27 -8.68 -5.55
C ALA A 281 -14.60 -7.64 -6.44
N PHE A 282 -13.49 -7.05 -5.98
CA PHE A 282 -12.75 -6.04 -6.74
C PHE A 282 -11.47 -6.64 -7.31
N ALA A 283 -11.36 -6.66 -8.63
CA ALA A 283 -10.13 -6.95 -9.35
C ALA A 283 -8.97 -6.03 -8.92
N ALA A 284 -7.78 -6.61 -8.79
CA ALA A 284 -6.51 -5.93 -8.63
C ALA A 284 -5.83 -5.70 -10.00
N GLY A 285 -4.74 -4.93 -10.00
CA GLY A 285 -3.96 -4.68 -11.22
C GLY A 285 -4.59 -3.67 -12.19
N CYS A 286 -5.72 -3.04 -11.81
CA CYS A 286 -6.28 -1.85 -12.46
C CYS A 286 -6.38 -0.67 -11.49
N GLU A 287 -6.65 0.52 -12.04
CA GLU A 287 -6.86 1.72 -11.23
C GLU A 287 -8.13 1.54 -10.37
N PRO A 288 -8.06 1.73 -9.03
CA PRO A 288 -9.25 1.76 -8.20
C PRO A 288 -10.08 3.03 -8.47
N PRO A 289 -11.39 3.02 -8.21
CA PRO A 289 -12.20 4.22 -8.31
C PRO A 289 -11.76 5.26 -7.27
N ALA A 290 -11.90 6.53 -7.61
CA ALA A 290 -11.72 7.63 -6.67
C ALA A 290 -12.94 7.79 -5.75
N VAL A 291 -14.14 7.49 -6.27
CA VAL A 291 -15.42 7.63 -5.55
C VAL A 291 -16.29 6.40 -5.75
N VAL A 292 -16.94 5.95 -4.67
CA VAL A 292 -17.85 4.80 -4.64
C VAL A 292 -19.19 5.23 -4.06
N ALA A 293 -20.28 5.12 -4.83
CA ALA A 293 -21.63 5.31 -4.32
C ALA A 293 -22.17 4.00 -3.75
N CYS A 294 -22.61 4.04 -2.49
CA CYS A 294 -23.05 2.86 -1.74
C CYS A 294 -24.58 2.73 -1.78
N PRO A 295 -25.13 1.53 -2.04
CA PRO A 295 -26.56 1.32 -1.89
C PRO A 295 -26.94 1.34 -0.40
N PRO A 296 -28.16 1.79 -0.06
CA PRO A 296 -28.62 1.85 1.33
C PRO A 296 -28.74 0.48 2.01
N THR A 297 -28.85 -0.59 1.21
CA THR A 297 -28.92 -1.99 1.66
C THR A 297 -27.57 -2.56 2.10
N LEU A 298 -26.45 -1.89 1.80
CA LEU A 298 -25.13 -2.43 2.02
C LEU A 298 -24.86 -2.68 3.51
N ALA A 299 -24.67 -3.94 3.88
CA ALA A 299 -24.48 -4.37 5.26
C ALA A 299 -23.05 -4.85 5.55
N ARG A 300 -22.33 -5.40 4.57
CA ARG A 300 -20.99 -5.93 4.76
C ARG A 300 -20.10 -5.78 3.54
N VAL A 301 -18.86 -5.36 3.75
CA VAL A 301 -17.83 -5.28 2.72
C VAL A 301 -16.59 -6.00 3.20
N ASP A 302 -16.30 -7.17 2.66
CA ASP A 302 -15.08 -7.92 2.98
C ASP A 302 -13.89 -7.48 2.11
N ALA A 303 -14.16 -6.96 0.90
CA ALA A 303 -13.14 -6.38 0.03
C ALA A 303 -12.50 -5.13 0.66
N LYS A 304 -11.16 -5.05 0.59
CA LYS A 304 -10.36 -3.93 1.13
C LYS A 304 -9.65 -3.10 0.06
N GLY A 305 -9.71 -3.53 -1.20
CA GLY A 305 -8.96 -2.92 -2.31
C GLY A 305 -9.30 -1.45 -2.56
N TRP A 306 -10.44 -0.97 -2.06
CA TRP A 306 -10.94 0.39 -2.26
C TRP A 306 -11.13 1.17 -0.95
N ASP A 307 -10.46 0.80 0.14
CA ASP A 307 -10.58 1.53 1.41
C ASP A 307 -10.11 2.98 1.28
N ASP A 308 -9.21 3.23 0.35
CA ASP A 308 -8.78 4.58 -0.02
C ASP A 308 -9.76 5.28 -0.96
N ALA A 309 -10.79 4.67 -1.55
CA ALA A 309 -11.78 5.48 -2.29
C ALA A 309 -12.59 6.37 -1.33
N VAL A 310 -13.23 7.41 -1.84
CA VAL A 310 -14.27 8.14 -1.09
C VAL A 310 -15.59 7.38 -1.23
N TRP A 311 -16.10 6.83 -0.14
CA TRP A 311 -17.36 6.08 -0.12
C TRP A 311 -18.50 7.02 0.24
N LEU A 312 -19.32 7.37 -0.75
CA LEU A 312 -20.58 8.07 -0.55
C LEU A 312 -21.59 7.09 0.05
N CYS A 313 -21.63 7.06 1.37
CA CYS A 313 -22.39 6.08 2.15
C CYS A 313 -23.31 6.81 3.11
N SER A 314 -24.61 6.56 3.00
CA SER A 314 -25.56 7.08 3.97
C SER A 314 -25.26 6.49 5.36
N GLU A 315 -25.34 7.30 6.41
CA GLU A 315 -25.26 6.80 7.79
C GLU A 315 -26.34 5.75 8.12
N ALA A 316 -27.43 5.71 7.35
CA ALA A 316 -28.47 4.70 7.47
C ALA A 316 -28.05 3.32 6.93
N ALA A 317 -27.01 3.24 6.09
CA ALA A 317 -26.52 1.97 5.57
C ALA A 317 -25.85 1.16 6.69
N PRO A 318 -26.21 -0.12 6.91
CA PRO A 318 -25.67 -0.90 8.02
C PRO A 318 -24.13 -1.07 7.98
N ALA A 319 -23.52 -1.01 6.80
CA ALA A 319 -22.07 -1.07 6.61
C ALA A 319 -21.32 0.20 7.08
N ALA A 320 -21.97 1.35 7.26
CA ALA A 320 -21.29 2.61 7.54
C ALA A 320 -20.39 2.51 8.80
N ARG A 321 -20.89 1.91 9.89
CA ARG A 321 -20.10 1.78 11.13
C ARG A 321 -18.88 0.87 10.98
N THR A 322 -19.02 -0.24 10.26
CA THR A 322 -17.91 -1.20 10.08
C THR A 322 -16.85 -0.65 9.13
N LEU A 323 -17.27 0.07 8.08
CA LEU A 323 -16.36 0.79 7.18
C LEU A 323 -15.60 1.91 7.91
N ALA A 324 -16.28 2.69 8.76
CA ALA A 324 -15.66 3.72 9.58
C ALA A 324 -14.62 3.13 10.55
N ALA A 325 -14.94 2.01 11.21
CA ALA A 325 -14.02 1.31 12.10
C ALA A 325 -12.78 0.80 11.34
N ARG A 326 -12.94 0.36 10.09
CA ARG A 326 -11.83 -0.03 9.20
C ARG A 326 -10.98 1.15 8.70
N GLY A 327 -11.45 2.38 8.85
CA GLY A 327 -10.77 3.59 8.38
C GLY A 327 -11.04 3.93 6.91
N VAL A 328 -12.16 3.43 6.36
CA VAL A 328 -12.62 3.82 5.02
C VAL A 328 -13.03 5.29 5.04
N ARG A 329 -12.72 6.03 3.96
CA ARG A 329 -13.05 7.45 3.82
C ARG A 329 -14.53 7.60 3.48
N LEU A 330 -15.38 7.65 4.50
CA LEU A 330 -16.83 7.75 4.36
C LEU A 330 -17.29 9.21 4.28
N ALA A 331 -18.15 9.49 3.30
CA ALA A 331 -18.81 10.77 3.18
C ALA A 331 -20.32 10.56 2.99
N GLY A 332 -21.13 11.46 3.54
CA GLY A 332 -22.55 11.52 3.31
C GLY A 332 -22.91 11.91 1.87
N PRO A 333 -24.18 11.76 1.47
CA PRO A 333 -24.63 12.04 0.10
C PRO A 333 -24.60 13.54 -0.26
N ARG A 334 -24.34 14.43 0.72
CA ARG A 334 -24.23 15.88 0.54
C ARG A 334 -22.78 16.37 0.55
N ALA A 335 -21.81 15.45 0.58
CA ALA A 335 -20.41 15.82 0.57
C ALA A 335 -20.04 16.54 -0.73
N VAL A 336 -19.13 17.50 -0.60
CA VAL A 336 -18.70 18.37 -1.69
C VAL A 336 -17.21 18.17 -1.96
N GLU A 337 -16.86 18.22 -3.25
CA GLU A 337 -15.48 18.16 -3.72
C GLU A 337 -15.00 19.58 -4.02
N LEU A 338 -13.92 20.01 -3.38
CA LEU A 338 -13.30 21.32 -3.55
C LEU A 338 -11.78 21.17 -3.58
N GLU A 339 -11.16 21.63 -4.67
CA GLU A 339 -9.69 21.64 -4.84
C GLU A 339 -9.04 20.26 -4.61
N GLY A 340 -9.69 19.19 -5.08
CA GLY A 340 -9.21 17.81 -4.93
C GLY A 340 -9.39 17.23 -3.53
N CYS A 341 -10.06 17.94 -2.62
CA CYS A 341 -10.44 17.47 -1.30
C CYS A 341 -11.95 17.24 -1.21
N TRP A 342 -12.36 16.29 -0.39
CA TRP A 342 -13.75 15.97 -0.08
C TRP A 342 -14.11 16.41 1.32
N TYR A 343 -15.21 17.14 1.41
CA TYR A 343 -15.74 17.66 2.66
C TYR A 343 -17.17 17.17 2.88
N ASP A 344 -17.44 16.69 4.08
CA ASP A 344 -18.79 16.37 4.55
C ASP A 344 -19.16 17.29 5.71
N PHE A 345 -20.36 17.12 6.26
CA PHE A 345 -20.93 18.06 7.21
C PHE A 345 -21.63 17.34 8.36
N ASP A 346 -21.27 17.71 9.59
CA ASP A 346 -21.96 17.27 10.81
C ASP A 346 -22.61 18.48 11.52
N GLU A 347 -23.11 18.31 12.74
CA GLU A 347 -23.71 19.42 13.50
C GLU A 347 -22.69 20.52 13.84
N ALA A 348 -21.42 20.17 14.05
CA ALA A 348 -20.37 21.09 14.46
C ALA A 348 -19.82 21.94 13.30
N GLY A 349 -19.78 21.40 12.08
CA GLY A 349 -19.31 22.14 10.92
C GLY A 349 -18.99 21.27 9.72
N ALA A 350 -18.04 21.74 8.91
CA ALA A 350 -17.45 20.97 7.84
C ALA A 350 -16.37 20.03 8.38
N VAL A 351 -16.23 18.87 7.74
CA VAL A 351 -15.30 17.80 8.07
C VAL A 351 -14.53 17.42 6.81
N LEU A 352 -13.20 17.48 6.84
CA LEU A 352 -12.39 16.96 5.74
C LEU A 352 -12.43 15.43 5.78
N VAL A 353 -13.00 14.79 4.75
CA VAL A 353 -13.13 13.33 4.64
C VAL A 353 -12.01 12.71 3.81
N ALA A 354 -11.56 13.40 2.76
CA ALA A 354 -10.42 12.97 1.97
C ALA A 354 -9.67 14.18 1.46
N GLY A 355 -8.35 14.20 1.63
CA GLY A 355 -7.48 15.14 0.95
C GLY A 355 -7.16 14.69 -0.48
N PRO A 356 -6.21 15.39 -1.14
CA PRO A 356 -5.82 15.09 -2.51
C PRO A 356 -5.36 13.64 -2.66
N SER A 357 -5.55 13.10 -3.86
CA SER A 357 -5.08 11.76 -4.22
C SER A 357 -3.57 11.64 -4.01
N ALA A 358 -3.11 10.45 -3.63
CA ALA A 358 -1.68 10.18 -3.54
C ALA A 358 -0.99 10.53 -4.88
N PRO A 359 0.21 11.13 -4.85
CA PRO A 359 0.97 11.36 -6.07
C PRO A 359 1.20 10.02 -6.79
N THR A 360 1.06 10.02 -8.12
CA THR A 360 1.31 8.82 -8.92
C THR A 360 2.78 8.44 -8.76
N SER A 361 3.03 7.26 -8.16
CA SER A 361 4.39 6.80 -7.94
C SER A 361 5.13 6.67 -9.28
N VAL A 362 6.43 6.92 -9.24
CA VAL A 362 7.31 6.79 -10.41
C VAL A 362 7.15 5.40 -11.05
N SER A 363 7.14 4.34 -10.23
CA SER A 363 6.91 2.96 -10.68
C SER A 363 5.55 2.78 -11.37
N LYS A 364 4.49 3.41 -10.87
CA LYS A 364 3.15 3.34 -11.48
C LYS A 364 3.10 4.07 -12.83
N ARG A 365 3.79 5.22 -12.95
CA ARG A 365 3.95 5.95 -14.21
C ARG A 365 4.67 5.08 -15.25
N PHE A 366 5.79 4.47 -14.86
CA PHE A 366 6.54 3.55 -15.73
C PHE A 366 5.74 2.32 -16.13
N ALA A 367 5.00 1.70 -15.19
CA ALA A 367 4.19 0.52 -15.47
C ALA A 367 3.03 0.82 -16.45
N ALA A 368 2.36 1.96 -16.28
CA ALA A 368 1.32 2.42 -17.19
C ALA A 368 1.88 2.65 -18.61
N ALA A 369 3.03 3.31 -18.72
CA ALA A 369 3.68 3.54 -20.00
C ALA A 369 4.16 2.27 -20.68
N ALA A 370 4.72 1.33 -19.91
CA ALA A 370 5.09 0.02 -20.42
C ALA A 370 3.88 -0.76 -20.94
N ALA A 371 2.73 -0.67 -20.25
CA ALA A 371 1.49 -1.29 -20.71
C ALA A 371 0.97 -0.67 -22.02
N VAL A 372 1.00 0.66 -22.14
CA VAL A 372 0.63 1.37 -23.38
C VAL A 372 1.57 1.00 -24.53
N ARG A 373 2.89 0.94 -24.29
CA ARG A 373 3.88 0.49 -25.28
C ARG A 373 3.60 -0.95 -25.74
N ALA A 374 3.38 -1.88 -24.81
CA ALA A 374 3.06 -3.26 -25.15
C ALA A 374 1.76 -3.39 -25.97
N ALA A 375 0.74 -2.59 -25.64
CA ALA A 375 -0.51 -2.57 -26.39
C ALA A 375 -0.33 -1.97 -27.80
N ALA A 376 0.49 -0.93 -27.94
CA ALA A 376 0.82 -0.32 -29.24
C ALA A 376 1.61 -1.29 -30.13
N ALA A 377 2.62 -1.97 -29.56
CA ALA A 377 3.42 -2.98 -30.27
C ALA A 377 2.58 -4.16 -30.78
N ARG A 378 1.49 -4.50 -30.08
CA ARG A 378 0.55 -5.57 -30.48
C ARG A 378 -0.54 -5.10 -31.45
N GLY A 379 -0.51 -3.85 -31.93
CA GLY A 379 -1.54 -3.28 -32.81
C GLY A 379 -2.90 -3.08 -32.14
N GLN A 380 -2.95 -3.10 -30.80
CA GLN A 380 -4.17 -3.03 -29.99
C GLN A 380 -4.39 -1.65 -29.35
N SER A 381 -3.75 -0.60 -29.87
CA SER A 381 -3.84 0.78 -29.37
C SER A 381 -3.97 1.78 -30.52
N GLY A 382 -4.78 2.82 -30.35
CA GLY A 382 -4.86 3.96 -31.27
C GLY A 382 -3.76 5.01 -31.09
N VAL A 383 -2.75 4.75 -30.25
CA VAL A 383 -1.65 5.67 -29.96
C VAL A 383 -0.47 5.37 -30.89
N ALA A 384 -0.13 6.31 -31.77
CA ALA A 384 0.89 6.14 -32.81
C ALA A 384 2.34 6.07 -32.28
N HIS A 385 2.61 6.66 -31.12
CA HIS A 385 3.94 6.63 -30.47
C HIS A 385 3.76 6.70 -28.95
N ALA A 386 4.16 5.65 -28.24
CA ALA A 386 4.10 5.57 -26.79
C ALA A 386 5.47 5.99 -26.21
N PRO A 387 5.51 6.87 -25.20
CA PRO A 387 6.76 7.50 -24.77
C PRO A 387 7.76 6.46 -24.28
N SER A 388 9.05 6.60 -24.57
CA SER A 388 10.11 5.65 -24.19
C SER A 388 10.36 5.65 -22.66
N PRO A 389 11.01 4.62 -22.09
CA PRO A 389 11.41 4.67 -20.68
C PRO A 389 12.34 5.85 -20.38
N GLY A 390 13.19 6.24 -21.33
CA GLY A 390 14.06 7.42 -21.23
C GLY A 390 13.27 8.72 -21.19
N GLU A 391 12.26 8.88 -22.06
CA GLU A 391 11.36 10.05 -22.06
C GLU A 391 10.53 10.13 -20.78
N GLN A 392 10.05 8.99 -20.28
CA GLN A 392 9.35 8.89 -18.99
C GLN A 392 10.24 9.30 -17.81
N ALA A 393 11.49 8.83 -17.80
CA ALA A 393 12.47 9.19 -16.79
C ALA A 393 12.84 10.67 -16.86
N PHE A 394 13.01 11.22 -18.06
CA PHE A 394 13.29 12.64 -18.29
C PHE A 394 12.14 13.54 -17.82
N VAL A 395 10.88 13.18 -18.13
CA VAL A 395 9.70 13.89 -17.62
C VAL A 395 9.56 13.76 -16.09
N ALA A 396 9.88 12.59 -15.52
CA ALA A 396 9.88 12.39 -14.07
C ALA A 396 11.00 13.19 -13.36
N ALA A 397 12.16 13.34 -13.99
CA ALA A 397 13.31 14.07 -13.46
C ALA A 397 13.22 15.60 -13.69
N GLY A 398 12.54 16.03 -14.75
CA GLY A 398 12.41 17.44 -15.15
C GLY A 398 11.12 18.12 -14.68
N ALA A 399 10.19 17.39 -14.07
CA ALA A 399 9.03 18.01 -13.43
C ALA A 399 9.49 18.67 -12.13
N PRO A 400 9.47 20.02 -12.01
CA PRO A 400 9.59 20.62 -10.70
C PRO A 400 8.49 20.02 -9.82
N ALA A 401 8.86 19.47 -8.66
CA ALA A 401 7.86 19.19 -7.64
C ALA A 401 7.10 20.52 -7.47
N PRO A 402 5.78 20.57 -7.68
CA PRO A 402 5.02 21.78 -7.39
C PRO A 402 5.43 22.24 -5.99
N GLU A 403 5.44 23.53 -5.71
CA GLU A 403 5.35 23.95 -4.31
C GLU A 403 3.97 23.49 -3.82
N ASP A 404 3.93 22.22 -3.43
CA ASP A 404 2.73 21.42 -3.23
C ASP A 404 2.29 21.75 -1.81
N VAL A 405 1.53 22.84 -1.70
CA VAL A 405 1.00 23.36 -0.44
C VAL A 405 -0.48 23.04 -0.40
N LEU A 406 -0.90 22.26 0.60
CA LEU A 406 -2.30 22.14 0.95
C LEU A 406 -2.61 23.11 2.09
N VAL A 407 -3.35 24.17 1.77
CA VAL A 407 -3.92 25.07 2.78
C VAL A 407 -5.38 24.69 2.96
N LEU A 408 -5.70 24.12 4.12
CA LEU A 408 -7.09 23.76 4.41
C LEU A 408 -7.94 25.04 4.57
N PRO A 409 -9.13 25.11 3.96
CA PRO A 409 -9.97 26.29 4.05
C PRO A 409 -10.53 26.44 5.47
N ARG A 410 -10.71 27.68 5.92
CA ARG A 410 -11.35 27.98 7.22
C ARG A 410 -12.84 27.62 7.24
N ALA A 411 -13.49 27.60 6.07
CA ALA A 411 -14.89 27.26 5.93
C ALA A 411 -15.18 26.63 4.55
N VAL A 412 -16.15 25.73 4.50
CA VAL A 412 -16.66 25.08 3.30
C VAL A 412 -18.17 25.31 3.26
N GLU A 413 -18.69 25.82 2.14
CA GLU A 413 -20.11 26.20 2.00
C GLU A 413 -20.65 27.07 3.15
N GLY A 414 -19.82 27.99 3.65
CA GLY A 414 -20.18 28.90 4.75
C GLY A 414 -20.15 28.27 6.15
N ARG A 415 -19.80 26.98 6.28
CA ARG A 415 -19.64 26.29 7.57
C ARG A 415 -18.16 26.17 7.94
N PRO A 416 -17.76 26.43 9.19
CA PRO A 416 -16.36 26.35 9.60
C PRO A 416 -15.82 24.93 9.47
N LEU A 417 -14.58 24.78 9.00
CA LEU A 417 -13.88 23.49 9.01
C LEU A 417 -13.42 23.19 10.43
N VAL A 418 -14.09 22.25 11.09
CA VAL A 418 -13.86 21.98 12.52
C VAL A 418 -13.05 20.71 12.76
N ARG A 419 -13.02 19.80 11.78
CA ARG A 419 -12.45 18.45 11.95
C ARG A 419 -11.77 17.95 10.67
N ILE A 420 -10.66 17.23 10.86
CA ILE A 420 -10.09 16.33 9.87
C ILE A 420 -10.48 14.91 10.24
N GLY A 421 -11.23 14.25 9.35
CA GLY A 421 -11.80 12.92 9.58
C GLY A 421 -10.77 11.80 9.60
N VAL A 422 -11.20 10.61 10.03
CA VAL A 422 -10.38 9.40 10.05
C VAL A 422 -9.73 9.18 8.69
N ARG A 423 -8.40 9.10 8.68
CA ARG A 423 -7.61 8.78 7.49
C ARG A 423 -7.94 9.67 6.28
N ALA A 424 -8.29 10.93 6.50
CA ALA A 424 -8.56 11.88 5.42
C ALA A 424 -7.29 12.25 4.64
N LEU A 425 -6.17 12.38 5.34
CA LEU A 425 -4.84 12.75 4.84
C LEU A 425 -3.81 11.62 5.08
N PRO A 426 -3.96 10.44 4.44
CA PRO A 426 -2.93 9.40 4.51
C PRO A 426 -1.63 9.86 3.81
N TYR A 427 -1.81 10.61 2.74
CA TYR A 427 -0.79 11.36 2.02
C TYR A 427 -1.18 12.84 2.06
N ALA A 428 -0.18 13.71 2.11
CA ALA A 428 -0.39 15.14 1.99
C ALA A 428 0.77 15.75 1.20
N PRO A 429 0.55 16.92 0.56
CA PRO A 429 1.60 17.65 -0.13
C PRO A 429 2.79 18.00 0.77
N ALA A 430 3.87 18.50 0.17
CA ALA A 430 5.10 18.83 0.86
C ALA A 430 4.91 19.85 1.99
N SER A 431 3.92 20.74 1.88
CA SER A 431 3.54 21.67 2.95
C SER A 431 2.06 21.52 3.27
N LEU A 432 1.72 21.36 4.55
CA LEU A 432 0.35 21.30 5.04
C LEU A 432 0.10 22.42 6.03
N VAL A 433 -0.94 23.23 5.78
CA VAL A 433 -1.41 24.28 6.69
C VAL A 433 -2.81 23.95 7.14
N VAL A 434 -2.96 23.63 8.42
CA VAL A 434 -4.25 23.31 9.03
C VAL A 434 -4.96 24.61 9.45
N ALA A 435 -6.24 24.75 9.10
CA ALA A 435 -7.02 25.94 9.38
C ALA A 435 -7.25 26.16 10.88
N ASP A 436 -7.21 27.42 11.33
CA ASP A 436 -7.39 27.82 12.74
C ASP A 436 -8.78 27.56 13.33
N THR A 437 -9.73 27.12 12.51
CA THR A 437 -11.06 26.66 12.92
C THR A 437 -11.07 25.18 13.33
N VAL A 438 -10.05 24.41 12.96
CA VAL A 438 -9.95 22.99 13.26
C VAL A 438 -9.66 22.79 14.74
N ARG A 439 -10.41 21.89 15.37
CA ARG A 439 -10.26 21.50 16.79
C ARG A 439 -9.77 20.06 16.95
N LEU A 440 -10.10 19.20 15.98
CA LEU A 440 -9.82 17.77 16.04
C LEU A 440 -9.22 17.27 14.72
N VAL A 441 -8.10 16.57 14.82
CA VAL A 441 -7.58 15.68 13.78
C VAL A 441 -7.80 14.26 14.26
N GLU A 442 -8.62 13.49 13.55
CA GLU A 442 -8.86 12.08 13.90
C GLU A 442 -7.67 11.19 13.50
N ARG A 443 -7.74 9.91 13.86
CA ARG A 443 -6.64 8.94 13.65
C ARG A 443 -6.29 8.73 12.17
N ASP A 444 -5.11 8.17 11.95
CA ASP A 444 -4.58 7.69 10.67
C ASP A 444 -4.33 8.77 9.61
N ASN A 445 -4.21 10.03 10.03
CA ASN A 445 -3.81 11.15 9.17
C ASN A 445 -2.28 11.24 9.06
N ALA A 446 -1.66 10.21 8.50
CA ALA A 446 -0.20 10.04 8.47
C ALA A 446 0.54 11.18 7.72
N CYS A 447 -0.10 11.85 6.76
CA CYS A 447 0.48 12.93 5.97
C CYS A 447 1.84 12.55 5.35
N ARG A 448 1.93 11.32 4.80
CA ARG A 448 3.17 10.83 4.20
C ARG A 448 3.61 11.74 3.04
N GLY A 449 4.85 12.22 3.10
CA GLY A 449 5.40 13.15 2.10
C GLY A 449 5.40 14.62 2.53
N THR A 450 4.76 14.95 3.66
CA THR A 450 4.83 16.31 4.20
C THR A 450 6.19 16.59 4.82
N LYS A 451 6.78 17.72 4.42
CA LYS A 451 8.03 18.28 4.96
C LYS A 451 7.76 19.42 5.94
N ARG A 452 6.81 20.29 5.63
CA ARG A 452 6.45 21.44 6.47
C ARG A 452 5.02 21.30 6.96
N LEU A 453 4.83 21.40 8.27
CA LEU A 453 3.53 21.27 8.92
C LEU A 453 3.26 22.50 9.77
N ALA A 454 2.14 23.18 9.51
CA ALA A 454 1.64 24.28 10.32
C ALA A 454 0.34 23.87 11.03
N LEU A 455 0.43 23.69 12.34
CA LEU A 455 -0.70 23.41 13.22
C LEU A 455 -1.17 24.71 13.87
N PRO A 456 -2.49 24.97 13.93
CA PRO A 456 -3.01 26.22 14.46
C PRO A 456 -3.19 26.19 15.97
N GLU A 457 -3.03 27.35 16.60
CA GLU A 457 -3.59 27.58 17.93
C GLU A 457 -5.11 27.43 17.92
N GLY A 458 -5.64 26.77 18.93
CA GLY A 458 -7.02 26.31 18.99
C GLY A 458 -7.19 24.82 18.63
N LEU A 459 -6.21 24.15 18.01
CA LEU A 459 -6.25 22.69 17.85
C LEU A 459 -6.17 22.02 19.22
N GLU A 460 -7.07 21.08 19.53
CA GLU A 460 -7.19 20.48 20.85
C GLU A 460 -6.74 19.01 20.86
N VAL A 461 -7.08 18.26 19.81
CA VAL A 461 -6.88 16.80 19.77
C VAL A 461 -6.24 16.36 18.46
N ILE A 462 -5.23 15.51 18.57
CA ILE A 462 -4.58 14.79 17.47
C ILE A 462 -4.74 13.29 17.74
N GLY A 463 -5.40 12.57 16.84
CA GLY A 463 -5.65 11.14 16.94
C GLY A 463 -4.38 10.30 16.75
N ALA A 464 -4.50 8.98 16.92
CA ALA A 464 -3.39 8.05 16.73
C ALA A 464 -2.85 8.07 15.29
N HIS A 465 -1.57 7.77 15.10
CA HIS A 465 -0.91 7.64 13.79
C HIS A 465 -1.04 8.87 12.88
N CYS A 466 -0.99 10.08 13.46
CA CYS A 466 -1.02 11.33 12.70
C CYS A 466 0.40 11.87 12.46
N PHE A 467 0.61 12.49 11.30
CA PHE A 467 1.84 13.22 10.96
C PHE A 467 3.13 12.38 11.05
N CYS A 468 3.07 11.10 10.66
CA CYS A 468 4.18 10.13 10.70
C CYS A 468 5.08 10.23 9.46
N SER A 469 5.50 11.44 9.07
CA SER A 469 6.35 11.65 7.89
C SER A 469 7.83 11.71 8.25
N ARG A 470 8.64 10.87 7.58
CA ARG A 470 10.10 10.77 7.81
C ARG A 470 10.90 11.99 7.34
N ILE A 471 10.26 12.92 6.65
CA ILE A 471 10.90 14.08 6.03
C ILE A 471 10.40 15.41 6.61
N LEU A 472 9.72 15.37 7.77
CA LEU A 472 9.34 16.59 8.49
C LEU A 472 10.58 17.38 8.89
N GLU A 473 10.60 18.68 8.56
CA GLU A 473 11.69 19.59 8.80
C GLU A 473 11.53 20.35 10.13
N GLY A 474 12.64 20.52 10.85
CA GLY A 474 12.74 21.28 12.09
C GLY A 474 12.08 20.60 13.30
N PRO A 475 12.04 21.28 14.46
CA PRO A 475 11.07 20.98 15.49
C PRO A 475 9.68 21.45 15.04
N VAL A 476 8.74 20.53 14.89
CA VAL A 476 7.33 20.83 14.60
C VAL A 476 6.70 21.51 15.82
N PRO A 477 6.18 22.73 15.72
CA PRO A 477 5.50 23.39 16.84
C PRO A 477 4.16 22.70 17.11
N ILE A 478 4.02 22.16 18.32
CA ILE A 478 2.77 21.61 18.85
C ILE A 478 2.09 22.74 19.64
N PRO A 479 0.95 23.27 19.17
CA PRO A 479 0.28 24.42 19.78
C PRO A 479 -0.03 24.21 21.26
N ALA A 480 -0.02 25.31 22.03
CA ALA A 480 -0.29 25.25 23.46
C ALA A 480 -1.74 24.87 23.78
N SER A 481 -2.65 24.94 22.80
CA SER A 481 -4.02 24.45 22.90
C SER A 481 -4.16 22.93 22.85
N VAL A 482 -3.17 22.18 22.34
CA VAL A 482 -3.29 20.72 22.17
C VAL A 482 -3.21 20.04 23.54
N ARG A 483 -4.22 19.21 23.83
CA ARG A 483 -4.38 18.48 25.10
C ARG A 483 -4.28 16.97 24.95
N SER A 484 -4.46 16.44 23.75
CA SER A 484 -4.49 14.99 23.53
C SER A 484 -3.76 14.66 22.23
N ILE A 485 -2.80 13.75 22.31
CA ILE A 485 -2.05 13.24 21.15
C ILE A 485 -2.02 11.72 21.22
N GLY A 486 -2.58 11.08 20.19
CA GLY A 486 -2.64 9.62 20.09
C GLY A 486 -1.29 8.98 19.78
N GLU A 487 -1.19 7.69 20.12
CA GLU A 487 0.02 6.89 19.90
C GLU A 487 0.49 6.88 18.44
N GLY A 488 1.81 6.71 18.24
CA GLY A 488 2.43 6.69 16.92
C GLY A 488 2.42 8.02 16.16
N SER A 489 1.83 9.08 16.71
CA SER A 489 1.87 10.40 16.07
C SER A 489 3.27 11.00 16.10
N PHE A 490 3.62 11.74 15.05
CA PHE A 490 4.92 12.40 14.90
C PHE A 490 6.13 11.44 14.95
N GLU A 491 5.94 10.17 14.60
CA GLU A 491 7.03 9.19 14.51
C GLU A 491 8.18 9.75 13.65
N TYR A 492 9.42 9.59 14.12
CA TYR A 492 10.65 10.17 13.54
C TYR A 492 10.81 11.70 13.62
N ALA A 493 9.78 12.44 14.05
CA ALA A 493 9.85 13.89 14.07
C ALA A 493 10.55 14.42 15.34
N VAL A 494 11.03 15.66 15.22
CA VAL A 494 11.35 16.50 16.37
C VAL A 494 10.16 17.42 16.59
N CYS A 495 9.67 17.53 17.82
CA CYS A 495 8.51 18.35 18.16
C CYS A 495 8.88 19.39 19.22
N ARG A 496 8.37 20.61 19.11
CA ARG A 496 8.44 21.64 20.15
C ARG A 496 7.07 21.76 20.80
N LEU A 497 6.98 21.45 22.09
CA LEU A 497 5.75 21.57 22.85
C LEU A 497 5.62 23.03 23.34
N GLU A 498 4.75 23.83 22.73
CA GLU A 498 4.60 25.25 23.08
C GLU A 498 4.10 25.45 24.52
N HIS A 499 3.39 24.47 25.09
CA HIS A 499 2.95 24.48 26.48
C HIS A 499 4.10 24.58 27.51
N THR A 500 5.27 24.02 27.16
CA THR A 500 6.43 23.92 28.06
C THR A 500 7.71 24.51 27.46
N GLY A 501 7.72 24.83 26.17
CA GLY A 501 8.90 25.26 25.40
C GLY A 501 9.92 24.15 25.14
N THR A 502 9.63 22.91 25.55
CA THR A 502 10.54 21.77 25.42
C THR A 502 10.59 21.28 23.98
N VAL A 503 11.75 20.80 23.56
CA VAL A 503 11.91 20.11 22.28
C VAL A 503 12.14 18.63 22.56
N VAL A 504 11.29 17.78 21.98
CA VAL A 504 11.31 16.33 22.17
C VAL A 504 11.56 15.65 20.83
N HIS A 505 12.41 14.64 20.85
CA HIS A 505 12.66 13.77 19.70
C HIS A 505 11.79 12.53 19.85
N VAL A 506 10.97 12.23 18.85
CA VAL A 506 10.00 11.13 18.92
C VAL A 506 10.65 9.84 18.42
N SER A 507 10.37 8.74 19.12
CA SER A 507 10.90 7.42 18.76
C SER A 507 10.34 6.94 17.41
N ALA A 508 11.13 6.10 16.74
CA ALA A 508 10.69 5.31 15.58
C ALA A 508 9.85 4.07 15.97
N ASP A 509 9.66 3.82 17.27
CA ASP A 509 8.94 2.66 17.78
C ASP A 509 7.66 3.13 18.48
N GLN A 510 6.52 2.74 17.92
CA GLN A 510 5.20 3.15 18.42
C GLN A 510 4.94 2.66 19.84
N LEU A 511 5.54 1.54 20.25
CA LEU A 511 5.45 1.01 21.61
C LEU A 511 6.21 1.86 22.62
N LEU A 512 7.05 2.81 22.18
CA LEU A 512 7.80 3.74 23.01
C LEU A 512 7.22 5.16 22.96
N THR A 513 5.97 5.31 22.51
CA THR A 513 5.28 6.61 22.52
C THR A 513 5.31 7.25 23.91
N CYS A 514 5.65 8.54 23.94
CA CYS A 514 5.61 9.37 25.13
C CYS A 514 4.44 10.38 25.08
N PHE A 515 3.67 10.41 24.00
CA PHE A 515 2.47 11.23 23.91
C PHE A 515 1.31 10.61 24.71
N LEU A 516 0.42 11.48 25.21
CA LEU A 516 -0.70 11.10 26.06
C LEU A 516 -2.03 11.51 25.42
N VAL A 517 -3.02 10.62 25.49
CA VAL A 517 -4.41 10.93 25.12
C VAL A 517 -5.20 11.55 26.27
N ASP A 518 -4.86 11.20 27.51
CA ASP A 518 -5.44 11.72 28.75
C ASP A 518 -4.31 12.27 29.63
N PRO A 519 -3.93 13.56 29.45
CA PRO A 519 -2.88 14.16 30.25
C PRO A 519 -3.31 14.34 31.71
N ALA A 520 -2.34 14.52 32.60
CA ALA A 520 -2.61 14.92 33.97
C ALA A 520 -3.27 16.32 34.03
N SER A 521 -3.59 16.78 35.24
CA SER A 521 -4.29 18.05 35.48
C SER A 521 -3.61 19.31 34.92
N ASP A 522 -2.36 19.21 34.48
CA ASP A 522 -1.58 20.29 33.86
C ASP A 522 -1.81 20.47 32.35
N GLY A 523 -2.52 19.53 31.72
CA GLY A 523 -2.88 19.57 30.31
C GLY A 523 -1.71 19.38 29.33
N VAL A 524 -0.57 18.84 29.80
CA VAL A 524 0.60 18.56 28.95
C VAL A 524 0.44 17.18 28.32
N PRO A 525 0.32 17.04 26.99
CA PRO A 525 0.10 15.76 26.32
C PRO A 525 1.39 14.93 26.17
N PHE A 526 2.29 14.94 27.17
CA PHE A 526 3.60 14.28 27.08
C PHE A 526 4.10 13.75 28.44
N ASP A 527 4.52 12.48 28.45
CA ASP A 527 5.09 11.78 29.60
C ASP A 527 6.62 11.94 29.62
N TYR A 528 7.09 12.90 30.43
CA TYR A 528 8.52 13.13 30.62
C TYR A 528 9.23 11.99 31.35
N ALA A 529 8.56 11.27 32.26
CA ALA A 529 9.20 10.20 33.00
C ALA A 529 9.54 9.03 32.08
N ARG A 530 8.60 8.66 31.19
CA ARG A 530 8.83 7.66 30.14
C ARG A 530 9.86 8.13 29.12
N TYR A 531 9.84 9.41 28.74
CA TYR A 531 10.84 9.97 27.84
C TYR A 531 12.25 9.95 28.45
N ASP A 532 12.39 10.29 29.72
CA ASP A 532 13.66 10.25 30.43
C ASP A 532 14.20 8.82 30.55
N GLU A 533 13.32 7.83 30.72
CA GLU A 533 13.70 6.41 30.65
C GLU A 533 14.18 5.99 29.25
N LEU A 534 13.50 6.45 28.20
CA LEU A 534 13.92 6.23 26.83
C LEU A 534 15.32 6.80 26.59
N LEU A 535 15.58 8.04 27.01
CA LEU A 535 16.90 8.67 26.88
C LEU A 535 18.00 7.97 27.69
N ARG A 536 17.66 7.43 28.87
CA ARG A 536 18.59 6.59 29.66
C ARG A 536 18.92 5.28 28.94
N SER A 537 17.93 4.61 28.35
CA SER A 537 18.15 3.36 27.61
C SER A 537 18.91 3.56 26.30
N GLY A 538 18.69 4.70 25.62
CA GLY A 538 19.30 5.03 24.33
C GLY A 538 18.82 4.15 23.17
N LYS A 539 17.67 3.46 23.29
CA LYS A 539 17.09 2.63 22.22
C LYS A 539 16.17 3.47 21.31
N ASN A 540 16.12 3.13 20.02
CA ASN A 540 15.08 3.54 19.05
C ASN A 540 14.81 5.06 18.89
N LEU A 541 15.82 5.92 19.10
CA LEU A 541 15.78 7.34 18.73
C LEU A 541 16.69 7.59 17.50
N PRO A 542 16.18 8.23 16.42
CA PRO A 542 17.00 8.56 15.25
C PRO A 542 18.18 9.49 15.59
N ASP A 543 17.93 10.51 16.41
CA ASP A 543 18.93 11.51 16.81
C ASP A 543 19.07 11.57 18.35
N LYS A 544 19.89 10.66 18.89
CA LYS A 544 20.08 10.52 20.34
C LYS A 544 20.77 11.72 20.96
N LEU A 545 21.80 12.24 20.27
CA LEU A 545 22.59 13.35 20.79
C LEU A 545 21.75 14.63 20.85
N GLY A 546 21.02 14.94 19.78
CA GLY A 546 20.07 16.05 19.74
C GLY A 546 19.00 15.93 20.82
N ALA A 547 18.46 14.72 21.03
CA ALA A 547 17.45 14.46 22.05
C ALA A 547 17.94 14.79 23.47
N VAL A 548 19.16 14.35 23.84
CA VAL A 548 19.74 14.64 25.15
C VAL A 548 20.05 16.13 25.32
N LEU A 549 20.61 16.78 24.29
CA LEU A 549 20.89 18.22 24.31
C LEU A 549 19.61 19.04 24.51
N HIS A 550 18.55 18.74 23.74
CA HIS A 550 17.27 19.44 23.83
C HIS A 550 16.57 19.20 25.17
N ARG A 551 16.66 17.98 25.71
CA ARG A 551 16.10 17.65 27.02
C ARG A 551 16.78 18.44 28.16
N LEU A 552 18.09 18.63 28.09
CA LEU A 552 18.85 19.42 29.06
C LEU A 552 18.67 20.94 28.88
N ALA A 553 18.43 21.39 27.65
CA ALA A 553 18.21 22.81 27.34
C ALA A 553 16.95 23.36 28.03
N VAL A 554 15.88 22.55 28.09
CA VAL A 554 14.62 22.91 28.75
C VAL A 554 14.27 21.83 29.78
N PRO A 555 14.79 21.92 31.03
CA PRO A 555 14.69 20.87 32.04
C PRO A 555 13.32 20.84 32.75
N TYR A 556 12.21 21.05 32.02
CA TYR A 556 10.86 20.95 32.57
C TYR A 556 10.64 19.54 33.15
N ARG A 557 10.28 19.46 34.44
CA ARG A 557 10.15 18.20 35.21
C ARG A 557 11.37 17.26 35.13
N LEU A 558 12.57 17.79 34.90
CA LEU A 558 13.78 16.99 34.91
C LEU A 558 14.38 16.96 36.32
N ASP A 559 14.37 15.79 36.95
CA ASP A 559 15.01 15.58 38.24
C ASP A 559 16.55 15.61 38.13
N ASP A 560 17.21 15.94 39.23
CA ASP A 560 18.66 16.12 39.26
C ASP A 560 19.44 14.80 39.03
N THR A 561 18.87 13.65 39.42
CA THR A 561 19.51 12.34 39.20
C THR A 561 19.53 12.00 37.71
N THR A 562 18.38 12.11 37.04
CA THR A 562 18.29 11.93 35.59
C THR A 562 19.16 12.96 34.86
N ARG A 563 19.14 14.23 35.28
CA ARG A 563 19.99 15.27 34.69
C ARG A 563 21.47 14.87 34.73
N ALA A 564 21.96 14.39 35.87
CA ALA A 564 23.35 13.96 36.01
C ALA A 564 23.70 12.79 35.07
N VAL A 565 22.79 11.82 34.92
CA VAL A 565 22.96 10.69 33.99
C VAL A 565 23.02 11.17 32.54
N LEU A 566 22.14 12.08 32.15
CA LEU A 566 22.11 12.65 30.79
C LEU A 566 23.39 13.46 30.48
N VAL A 567 23.87 14.26 31.44
CA VAL A 567 25.14 14.99 31.30
C VAL A 567 26.30 14.02 31.17
N ALA A 568 26.37 12.97 31.98
CA ALA A 568 27.41 11.94 31.87
C ALA A 568 27.42 11.30 30.48
N ARG A 569 26.24 11.06 29.90
CA ARG A 569 26.12 10.54 28.53
C ARG A 569 26.62 11.52 27.47
N LEU A 570 26.33 12.81 27.60
CA LEU A 570 26.92 13.83 26.71
C LEU A 570 28.45 13.85 26.79
N ARG A 571 29.03 13.55 27.96
CA ARG A 571 30.49 13.49 28.13
C ARG A 571 31.13 12.31 27.38
N GLU A 572 30.40 11.22 27.16
CA GLU A 572 30.88 10.09 26.33
C GLU A 572 31.10 10.51 24.86
N GLN A 573 30.36 11.53 24.39
CA GLN A 573 30.44 12.10 23.04
C GLN A 573 30.76 13.61 23.07
N GLU A 574 31.62 14.04 24.02
CA GLU A 574 31.81 15.46 24.35
C GLU A 574 32.15 16.34 23.14
N ALA A 575 33.07 15.90 22.29
CA ALA A 575 33.49 16.68 21.11
C ALA A 575 32.32 16.96 20.15
N GLU A 576 31.53 15.94 19.85
CA GLU A 576 30.38 16.02 18.96
C GLU A 576 29.28 16.88 19.58
N ALA A 577 29.02 16.70 20.88
CA ALA A 577 28.07 17.49 21.64
C ALA A 577 28.42 19.00 21.63
N LEU A 578 29.67 19.37 21.90
CA LEU A 578 30.12 20.76 21.88
C LEU A 578 29.99 21.39 20.48
N HIS A 579 30.34 20.63 19.43
CA HIS A 579 30.15 21.05 18.04
C HIS A 579 28.68 21.32 17.72
N ARG A 580 27.78 20.42 18.16
CA ARG A 580 26.35 20.56 17.90
C ARG A 580 25.74 21.73 18.66
N VAL A 581 26.13 21.95 19.91
CA VAL A 581 25.74 23.14 20.69
C VAL A 581 26.17 24.42 19.97
N ALA A 582 27.36 24.44 19.34
CA ALA A 582 27.80 25.61 18.58
C ALA A 582 27.03 25.81 17.27
N ALA A 583 26.71 24.72 16.57
CA ALA A 583 26.00 24.75 15.30
C ALA A 583 24.52 25.15 15.46
N GLU A 584 23.82 24.55 16.42
CA GLU A 584 22.35 24.63 16.54
C GLU A 584 21.88 25.39 17.79
N GLY A 585 22.68 25.42 18.86
CA GLY A 585 22.24 25.87 20.19
C GLY A 585 22.13 27.38 20.35
N ASP A 586 21.07 27.85 21.00
CA ASP A 586 20.84 29.27 21.33
C ASP A 586 21.40 29.68 22.71
N ARG A 587 21.26 30.96 23.06
CA ARG A 587 21.70 31.48 24.36
C ARG A 587 21.08 30.70 25.51
N ALA A 588 19.80 30.34 25.41
CA ALA A 588 19.08 29.60 26.43
C ALA A 588 19.65 28.18 26.62
N MET A 589 19.93 27.47 25.52
CA MET A 589 20.58 26.16 25.55
C MET A 589 21.98 26.24 26.18
N VAL A 590 22.81 27.20 25.78
CA VAL A 590 24.16 27.38 26.34
C VAL A 590 24.10 27.69 27.84
N GLU A 591 23.18 28.56 28.25
CA GLU A 591 22.92 28.87 29.66
C GLU A 591 22.48 27.63 30.45
N ALA A 592 21.55 26.84 29.91
CA ALA A 592 21.08 25.61 30.54
C ALA A 592 22.18 24.56 30.65
N LEU A 593 23.01 24.38 29.63
CA LEU A 593 24.13 23.43 29.64
C LEU A 593 25.28 23.85 30.57
N LEU A 594 25.51 25.15 30.74
CA LEU A 594 26.40 25.68 31.77
C LEU A 594 25.85 25.38 33.18
N ARG A 595 24.56 25.62 33.42
CA ARG A 595 23.90 25.32 34.71
C ARG A 595 23.85 23.82 35.00
N ALA A 596 23.67 22.99 33.99
CA ALA A 596 23.69 21.53 34.10
C ALA A 596 25.11 20.96 34.34
N GLY A 597 26.16 21.79 34.20
CA GLY A 597 27.54 21.36 34.39
C GLY A 597 28.12 20.58 33.21
N PHE A 598 27.53 20.66 32.02
CA PHE A 598 28.12 20.13 30.79
C PHE A 598 29.15 21.11 30.19
N ILE A 599 28.86 22.41 30.23
CA ILE A 599 29.86 23.46 29.99
C ILE A 599 30.46 23.81 31.35
N ASP A 600 31.74 23.51 31.53
CA ASP A 600 32.48 23.76 32.77
C ASP A 600 33.87 24.32 32.45
N GLU A 601 34.72 24.53 33.46
CA GLU A 601 36.08 25.05 33.27
C GLU A 601 36.93 24.21 32.31
N ARG A 602 36.64 22.91 32.15
CA ARG A 602 37.39 22.02 31.25
C ARG A 602 37.00 22.23 29.80
N THR A 603 35.71 22.45 29.52
CA THR A 603 35.18 22.62 28.16
C THR A 603 34.98 24.07 27.74
N PHE A 604 35.14 25.03 28.66
CA PHE A 604 34.86 26.45 28.46
C PHE A 604 35.55 27.04 27.23
N ASP A 605 36.89 26.99 27.19
CA ASP A 605 37.67 27.63 26.11
C ASP A 605 37.35 27.01 24.75
N ARG A 606 37.23 25.67 24.70
CA ARG A 606 36.85 24.95 23.49
C ARG A 606 35.46 25.33 23.00
N GLN A 607 34.48 25.45 23.91
CA GLN A 607 33.12 25.85 23.53
C GLN A 607 33.09 27.30 23.02
N ILE A 608 33.87 28.22 23.61
CA ILE A 608 33.99 29.60 23.13
C ILE A 608 34.55 29.64 21.70
N GLU A 609 35.59 28.87 21.41
CA GLU A 609 36.19 28.80 20.07
C GLU A 609 35.18 28.29 19.03
N LEU A 610 34.44 27.22 19.36
CA LEU A 610 33.41 26.67 18.49
C LEU A 610 32.26 27.66 18.26
N LEU A 611 31.76 28.30 19.31
CA LEU A 611 30.71 29.32 19.18
C LEU A 611 31.16 30.52 18.35
N ARG A 612 32.42 30.95 18.46
CA ARG A 612 32.98 32.00 17.58
C ARG A 612 33.04 31.55 16.13
N ALA A 613 33.49 30.32 15.88
CA ALA A 613 33.55 29.77 14.52
C ALA A 613 32.15 29.68 13.87
N CYS A 614 31.12 29.42 14.67
CA CYS A 614 29.72 29.41 14.24
C CYS A 614 29.01 30.78 14.32
N ASN A 615 29.75 31.89 14.52
CA ASN A 615 29.22 33.26 14.63
C ASN A 615 28.13 33.46 15.69
N ARG A 616 28.18 32.73 16.81
CA ARG A 616 27.24 32.83 17.96
C ARG A 616 27.72 33.84 19.00
N THR A 617 27.82 35.11 18.59
CA THR A 617 28.43 36.17 19.42
C THR A 617 27.69 36.39 20.75
N ASP A 618 26.37 36.26 20.76
CA ASP A 618 25.51 36.36 21.95
C ASP A 618 25.84 35.29 23.00
N CYS A 619 26.01 34.03 22.57
CA CYS A 619 26.40 32.93 23.45
C CYS A 619 27.82 33.12 24.01
N VAL A 620 28.76 33.61 23.20
CA VAL A 620 30.15 33.90 23.61
C VAL A 620 30.17 34.98 24.68
N LEU A 621 29.46 36.10 24.46
CA LEU A 621 29.38 37.20 25.43
C LEU A 621 28.83 36.72 26.77
N TYR A 622 27.72 35.97 26.73
CA TYR A 622 27.11 35.39 27.92
C TYR A 622 28.08 34.50 28.72
N LEU A 623 28.75 33.55 28.05
CA LEU A 623 29.72 32.66 28.72
C LEU A 623 30.90 33.44 29.33
N MET A 624 31.42 34.44 28.62
CA MET A 624 32.51 35.30 29.12
C MET A 624 32.09 36.12 30.34
N GLU A 625 30.86 36.65 30.38
CA GLU A 625 30.31 37.36 31.54
C GLU A 625 30.20 36.44 32.75
N GLN A 626 29.61 35.25 32.57
CA GLN A 626 29.47 34.26 33.65
C GLN A 626 30.83 33.79 34.20
N HIS A 627 31.84 33.64 33.35
CA HIS A 627 33.21 33.30 33.79
C HIS A 627 33.88 34.42 34.59
N ARG A 628 33.66 35.68 34.18
CA ARG A 628 34.14 36.85 34.94
C ARG A 628 33.47 36.97 36.30
N GLU A 629 32.18 36.70 36.40
CA GLU A 629 31.44 36.74 37.66
C GLU A 629 31.91 35.67 38.64
N LYS A 630 32.17 34.44 38.16
CA LYS A 630 32.77 33.37 38.98
C LYS A 630 34.18 33.70 39.48
N LYS A 631 34.94 34.51 38.73
CA LYS A 631 36.31 34.93 39.08
C LYS A 631 36.40 36.21 39.93
N LYS A 632 35.29 36.90 40.22
CA LYS A 632 35.31 38.03 41.15
C LYS A 632 35.68 37.54 42.56
N PRO A 633 36.77 38.02 43.18
CA PRO A 633 37.10 37.66 44.55
C PRO A 633 35.99 38.14 45.49
N ILE A 634 35.57 37.27 46.43
CA ILE A 634 34.65 37.65 47.51
C ILE A 634 35.24 38.88 48.20
N ALA A 635 34.49 39.98 48.21
CA ALA A 635 34.92 41.21 48.86
C ALA A 635 35.21 40.92 50.34
N THR A 636 36.41 41.27 50.78
CA THR A 636 36.94 41.06 52.13
C THR A 636 36.15 41.72 53.28
N LYS A 637 34.98 42.32 53.00
CA LYS A 637 34.10 42.92 54.02
C LYS A 637 33.17 41.93 54.72
N ASP A 638 32.88 40.77 54.13
CA ASP A 638 31.96 39.79 54.73
C ASP A 638 32.66 38.65 55.51
N ARG A 639 34.00 38.70 55.63
CA ARG A 639 34.77 37.71 56.40
C ARG A 639 34.91 38.04 57.89
N PHE A 640 34.35 39.18 58.34
CA PHE A 640 34.38 39.65 59.72
C PHE A 640 32.98 39.93 60.32
N ALA A 641 31.92 39.41 59.71
CA ALA A 641 30.59 39.43 60.30
C ALA A 641 30.09 37.99 60.51
N LEU A 642 30.23 37.55 61.77
CA LEU A 642 29.81 36.29 62.42
C LEU A 642 30.79 35.12 62.39
#